data_AF-A0A0V1NQE0-F1
#
_entry.id   AF-A0A0V1NQE0-F1
#
_cell.length_a   1.000
_cell.length_b   1.000
_cell.length_c   1.000
_cell.angle_alpha   90.00
_cell.angle_beta   90.00
_cell.angle_gamma   90.00
#
_symmetry.space_group_name_H-M   'P 1'
#
loop_
_entity.id
_entity.type
_entity.pdbx_description
1 polymer ?
#
loop_
_entity_poly.entity_id
_entity_poly.type
_entity_poly.pdbx_seq_one_letter_code
_entity_poly.pdbx_strand_id
1 'polypeptide(L)'
;MANLSHDYASNSLGCRFGDKLTTYNHGSSKMTDSTIYRIGIYGWRKRCLYAMILLLIVLIVANITVTFWIMSIMGFTLDGIGGMRISKAKIEVTGEAEFVNAVYLQRLSSASKVPMFIESDRAVLLTARDKTGNISSRLVLKDNQIQAICDRFEVVNRDGKAVFSATENEVAVRVENLRIISEGGSVFDGSIQTSVIRPEADMPLLLESPTRGMEVRVAQDIEILSRAGDVKAEALHNIVFQSANGEVCLCENGRLFLAHNGVDCRASSDLSCYSVKNASYSKQDYFFDVKFTDVDYTVMLDAAKLMARGQSPYERQTYRYTPTFAWLLLPAVRWPLYGKLLFNAFDLLAGLASTVLALSSDSGHSSLGPLLALALFNPFTMIISSRGNAESFVSFLVLFSLLLVEIGSLPARLCASLFHGFCVHVKIYPIIYLPSACFKLYQEKLHQKDDDIDDHVASRPVRFARALGAAAGYAFGVLVGFAAPTALAYYKYGRQYADEALLYHLRRTDYKHNFSPFFLPLYLNADSSTNIIAWISYAAFVPQALIVLFLALKFARQLPICWFISTLAFVAHNKVCTSQYFVWYLAFLPTVWSGFDCDRGRPVQLLLWWTAGQALWLLPAYCLEFRGFNFFLPVWIASVLFFLINVHIIRRAIVSFR
;
A
#
# COMPACT_ATOMS: atom_id res chain seq x y z
N MET A 1 -57.54 96.64 46.24
CA MET A 1 -57.99 95.76 47.35
C MET A 1 -56.85 94.76 47.58
N ALA A 2 -56.36 94.49 48.80
CA ALA A 2 -57.07 94.05 50.00
C ALA A 2 -57.75 92.69 49.77
N ASN A 3 -57.61 91.65 50.60
CA ASN A 3 -56.84 91.45 51.83
C ASN A 3 -56.43 89.94 51.89
N LEU A 4 -55.37 89.51 52.60
CA LEU A 4 -55.43 89.01 53.98
C LEU A 4 -56.76 88.29 54.30
N SER A 5 -56.81 86.98 54.47
CA SER A 5 -56.45 86.25 55.71
C SER A 5 -57.00 84.79 55.59
N HIS A 6 -56.86 83.82 56.50
CA HIS A 6 -56.43 83.73 57.90
C HIS A 6 -55.76 82.35 58.17
N ASP A 7 -54.98 82.25 59.24
CA ASP A 7 -54.79 81.16 60.26
C ASP A 7 -54.91 79.67 59.86
N TYR A 8 -54.09 78.74 60.39
CA TYR A 8 -53.93 78.45 61.83
C TYR A 8 -52.52 77.94 62.23
N ALA A 9 -52.28 77.83 63.54
CA ALA A 9 -50.95 77.61 64.13
C ALA A 9 -50.76 76.25 64.84
N SER A 10 -49.50 75.83 65.02
CA SER A 10 -49.01 75.33 66.32
C SER A 10 -47.47 75.19 66.39
N ASN A 11 -46.89 75.84 67.41
CA ASN A 11 -45.77 75.47 68.31
C ASN A 11 -44.63 74.51 67.84
N SER A 12 -43.36 74.69 68.22
CA SER A 12 -42.61 75.75 68.96
C SER A 12 -41.11 75.34 69.00
N LEU A 13 -40.10 76.13 69.40
CA LEU A 13 -40.00 77.51 69.92
C LEU A 13 -39.49 78.45 68.79
N GLY A 14 -38.84 79.63 68.89
CA GLY A 14 -38.12 80.37 69.95
C GLY A 14 -36.66 79.89 70.13
N CYS A 15 -35.64 80.70 70.40
CA CYS A 15 -35.48 82.12 70.81
C CYS A 15 -34.03 82.57 70.42
N ARG A 16 -33.51 83.83 70.44
CA ARG A 16 -33.91 85.25 70.64
C ARG A 16 -32.62 86.11 70.33
N PHE A 17 -32.58 87.42 70.03
CA PHE A 17 -33.52 88.42 69.46
C PHE A 17 -32.78 89.78 69.27
N GLY A 18 -33.15 90.58 68.27
CA GLY A 18 -32.96 92.06 68.21
C GLY A 18 -31.53 92.63 68.08
N ASP A 19 -31.35 93.96 67.90
CA ASP A 19 -32.31 94.99 67.45
C ASP A 19 -31.61 96.35 67.17
N LYS A 20 -32.14 97.15 66.21
CA LYS A 20 -32.51 98.59 66.37
C LYS A 20 -32.74 99.37 65.06
N LEU A 21 -33.80 100.18 65.08
CA LEU A 21 -34.08 101.28 64.15
C LEU A 21 -33.30 102.55 64.53
N THR A 22 -33.18 103.51 63.58
CA THR A 22 -33.65 104.90 63.81
C THR A 22 -33.85 105.65 62.48
N THR A 23 -34.89 106.48 62.43
CA THR A 23 -35.10 107.55 61.43
C THR A 23 -35.46 108.84 62.18
N TYR A 24 -35.01 110.01 61.71
CA TYR A 24 -35.53 111.31 62.16
C TYR A 24 -35.33 112.42 61.10
N ASN A 25 -36.12 113.49 61.21
CA ASN A 25 -36.30 114.56 60.22
C ASN A 25 -35.88 115.96 60.75
N HIS A 26 -35.91 116.93 59.83
CA HIS A 26 -35.93 118.41 60.01
C HIS A 26 -34.59 119.18 60.11
N GLY A 27 -34.62 120.39 59.51
CA GLY A 27 -33.56 121.39 59.54
C GLY A 27 -33.64 122.35 58.33
N SER A 28 -34.44 123.42 58.42
CA SER A 28 -34.61 124.40 57.33
C SER A 28 -33.60 125.54 57.41
N SER A 29 -32.98 125.91 56.29
CA SER A 29 -32.45 127.27 56.07
C SER A 29 -32.22 127.54 54.57
N LYS A 30 -32.38 128.80 54.14
CA LYS A 30 -31.98 129.33 52.83
C LYS A 30 -30.96 130.44 53.06
N MET A 31 -29.80 130.40 52.37
CA MET A 31 -29.33 131.54 51.55
C MET A 31 -28.10 131.21 50.68
N THR A 32 -28.16 131.71 49.45
CA THR A 32 -27.08 132.16 48.55
C THR A 32 -25.64 131.62 48.69
N ASP A 33 -25.30 130.78 47.71
CA ASP A 33 -24.12 130.88 46.82
C ASP A 33 -22.67 130.58 47.32
N SER A 34 -21.85 130.11 46.39
CA SER A 34 -20.43 129.77 46.47
C SER A 34 -20.01 128.66 47.45
N THR A 35 -19.64 127.49 46.92
CA THR A 35 -18.28 126.89 47.02
C THR A 35 -18.29 125.46 46.47
N ILE A 36 -17.61 125.23 45.34
CA ILE A 36 -17.45 123.88 44.77
C ILE A 36 -16.35 123.15 45.53
N TYR A 37 -16.71 122.41 46.58
CA TYR A 37 -15.77 121.59 47.36
C TYR A 37 -15.25 120.39 46.56
N ARG A 38 -14.11 120.57 45.90
CA ARG A 38 -13.33 119.48 45.31
C ARG A 38 -12.76 118.57 46.40
N ILE A 39 -13.45 117.49 46.74
CA ILE A 39 -12.87 116.36 47.50
C ILE A 39 -11.91 115.61 46.57
N GLY A 40 -10.71 116.17 46.40
CA GLY A 40 -9.69 115.66 45.50
C GLY A 40 -8.88 114.53 46.12
N ILE A 41 -9.14 113.28 45.72
CA ILE A 41 -8.23 112.15 46.00
C ILE A 41 -6.88 112.45 45.31
N TYR A 42 -5.90 112.88 46.11
CA TYR A 42 -4.69 113.53 45.58
C TYR A 42 -3.53 112.55 45.29
N GLY A 43 -2.67 112.94 44.34
CA GLY A 43 -1.37 112.30 44.07
C GLY A 43 -1.43 110.85 43.58
N TRP A 44 -1.42 109.91 44.53
CA TRP A 44 -1.06 108.50 44.30
C TRP A 44 -2.26 107.56 44.35
N ARG A 45 -3.15 107.68 45.35
CA ARG A 45 -4.31 106.78 45.51
C ARG A 45 -5.25 106.79 44.30
N LYS A 46 -5.47 107.96 43.68
CA LYS A 46 -6.29 108.08 42.46
C LYS A 46 -5.63 107.43 41.24
N ARG A 47 -4.31 107.53 41.11
CA ARG A 47 -3.53 106.83 40.08
C ARG A 47 -3.55 105.31 40.30
N CYS A 48 -3.43 104.86 41.54
CA CYS A 48 -3.55 103.44 41.90
C CYS A 48 -4.95 102.87 41.61
N LEU A 49 -6.02 103.63 41.90
CA LEU A 49 -7.39 103.22 41.59
C LEU A 49 -7.61 103.12 40.07
N TYR A 50 -7.18 104.12 39.30
CA TYR A 50 -7.28 104.05 37.83
C TYR A 50 -6.38 102.98 37.22
N ALA A 51 -5.19 102.72 37.78
CA ALA A 51 -4.34 101.62 37.36
C ALA A 51 -4.98 100.26 37.67
N MET A 52 -5.64 100.10 38.82
CA MET A 52 -6.38 98.89 39.17
C MET A 52 -7.60 98.69 38.25
N ILE A 53 -8.37 99.74 37.95
CA ILE A 53 -9.50 99.67 37.02
C ILE A 53 -9.01 99.35 35.59
N LEU A 54 -7.90 99.97 35.15
CA LEU A 54 -7.29 99.68 33.86
C LEU A 54 -6.78 98.23 33.80
N LEU A 55 -6.11 97.74 34.84
CA LEU A 55 -5.69 96.35 34.98
C LEU A 55 -6.90 95.39 34.91
N LEU A 56 -8.00 95.73 35.59
CA LEU A 56 -9.22 94.92 35.57
C LEU A 56 -9.86 94.88 34.18
N ILE A 57 -9.91 96.02 33.47
CA ILE A 57 -10.40 96.11 32.09
C ILE A 57 -9.49 95.32 31.15
N VAL A 58 -8.17 95.42 31.30
CA VAL A 58 -7.20 94.63 30.51
C VAL A 58 -7.35 93.13 30.79
N LEU A 59 -7.58 92.71 32.04
CA LEU A 59 -7.87 91.32 32.41
C LEU A 59 -9.20 90.82 31.83
N ILE A 60 -10.26 91.64 31.86
CA ILE A 60 -11.56 91.29 31.28
C ILE A 60 -11.45 91.16 29.75
N VAL A 61 -10.80 92.11 29.08
CA VAL A 61 -10.55 92.05 27.63
C VAL A 61 -9.68 90.85 27.28
N ALA A 62 -8.59 90.62 28.01
CA ALA A 62 -7.71 89.45 27.79
C ALA A 62 -8.47 88.13 27.98
N ASN A 63 -9.25 87.98 29.04
CA ASN A 63 -10.07 86.78 29.28
C ASN A 63 -11.11 86.58 28.17
N ILE A 64 -11.78 87.65 27.71
CA ILE A 64 -12.73 87.58 26.60
C ILE A 64 -12.04 87.19 25.29
N THR A 65 -10.91 87.83 24.95
CA THR A 65 -10.11 87.49 23.75
C THR A 65 -9.59 86.06 23.80
N VAL A 66 -9.07 85.59 24.94
CA VAL A 66 -8.63 84.21 25.14
C VAL A 66 -9.80 83.24 25.03
N THR A 67 -10.98 83.58 25.55
CA THR A 67 -12.18 82.73 25.45
C THR A 67 -12.66 82.61 24.00
N PHE A 68 -12.71 83.72 23.24
CA PHE A 68 -13.03 83.68 21.81
C PHE A 68 -11.96 82.94 20.99
N TRP A 69 -10.68 83.10 21.33
CA TRP A 69 -9.58 82.39 20.68
C TRP A 69 -9.64 80.88 20.93
N ILE A 70 -9.94 80.45 22.17
CA ILE A 70 -10.17 79.05 22.52
C ILE A 70 -11.41 78.48 21.82
N MET A 71 -12.53 79.21 21.76
CA MET A 71 -13.72 78.77 21.02
C MET A 71 -13.44 78.62 19.51
N SER A 72 -12.62 79.52 18.94
CA SER A 72 -12.20 79.47 17.54
C SER A 72 -11.27 78.27 17.25
N ILE A 73 -10.30 78.00 18.14
CA ILE A 73 -9.37 76.87 18.00
C ILE A 73 -10.07 75.53 18.20
N MET A 74 -10.96 75.40 19.19
CA MET A 74 -11.75 74.18 19.41
C MET A 74 -12.95 74.04 18.46
N GLY A 75 -13.13 74.96 17.50
CA GLY A 75 -14.17 74.89 16.49
C GLY A 75 -15.59 74.88 17.04
N PHE A 76 -15.86 75.63 18.13
CA PHE A 76 -17.21 75.74 18.68
C PHE A 76 -18.12 76.56 17.76
N THR A 77 -19.24 75.96 17.35
CA THR A 77 -20.28 76.57 16.54
C THR A 77 -21.65 76.36 17.18
N LEU A 78 -22.68 77.06 16.69
CA LEU A 78 -24.05 76.87 17.19
C LEU A 78 -24.63 75.48 16.83
N ASP A 79 -24.06 74.80 15.84
CA ASP A 79 -24.53 73.49 15.34
C ASP A 79 -23.67 72.30 15.81
N GLY A 80 -22.56 72.54 16.52
CA GLY A 80 -21.61 71.49 16.87
C GLY A 80 -20.23 71.95 17.36
N ILE A 81 -19.37 70.97 17.65
CA ILE A 81 -18.02 71.15 18.18
C ILE A 81 -17.02 70.50 17.21
N GLY A 82 -16.12 71.30 16.64
CA GLY A 82 -15.09 70.82 15.70
C GLY A 82 -15.69 70.08 14.50
N GLY A 83 -15.26 68.84 14.28
CA GLY A 83 -15.77 67.97 13.22
C GLY A 83 -17.13 67.33 13.48
N MET A 84 -17.77 67.56 14.64
CA MET A 84 -19.02 66.91 15.04
C MET A 84 -20.20 67.88 15.04
N ARG A 85 -21.22 67.62 14.21
CA ARG A 85 -22.48 68.36 14.14
C ARG A 85 -23.62 67.57 14.76
N ILE A 86 -24.44 68.23 15.58
CA ILE A 86 -25.52 67.58 16.35
C ILE A 86 -26.87 68.10 15.86
N SER A 87 -27.53 67.32 15.01
CA SER A 87 -28.89 67.58 14.54
C SER A 87 -29.92 66.81 15.36
N LYS A 88 -31.17 67.31 15.43
CA LYS A 88 -32.28 66.70 16.19
C LYS A 88 -32.59 65.21 15.86
N ALA A 89 -32.06 64.68 14.77
CA ALA A 89 -32.26 63.29 14.32
C ALA A 89 -30.97 62.56 13.90
N LYS A 90 -29.79 63.21 13.93
CA LYS A 90 -28.50 62.59 13.58
C LYS A 90 -27.32 63.30 14.26
N ILE A 91 -26.30 62.53 14.61
CA ILE A 91 -24.94 63.06 14.81
C ILE A 91 -24.22 62.86 13.49
N GLU A 92 -23.56 63.91 12.99
CA GLU A 92 -22.82 63.90 11.73
C GLU A 92 -21.36 64.29 12.00
N VAL A 93 -20.44 63.40 11.67
CA VAL A 93 -19.00 63.56 11.89
C VAL A 93 -18.34 63.77 10.53
N THR A 94 -17.74 64.95 10.33
CA THR A 94 -17.11 65.37 9.06
C THR A 94 -15.58 65.47 9.17
N GLY A 95 -15.00 64.96 10.24
CA GLY A 95 -13.56 64.94 10.54
C GLY A 95 -13.27 63.93 11.63
N GLU A 96 -12.16 64.08 12.34
CA GLU A 96 -11.83 63.22 13.50
C GLU A 96 -12.73 63.55 14.70
N ALA A 97 -13.15 62.52 15.44
CA ALA A 97 -13.97 62.64 16.64
C ALA A 97 -13.69 61.47 17.60
N GLU A 98 -13.13 61.77 18.76
CA GLU A 98 -12.87 60.80 19.82
C GLU A 98 -14.04 60.70 20.80
N PHE A 99 -14.29 59.50 21.34
CA PHE A 99 -15.34 59.24 22.31
C PHE A 99 -14.78 58.51 23.52
N VAL A 100 -14.78 59.17 24.68
CA VAL A 100 -14.24 58.63 25.96
C VAL A 100 -15.05 57.45 26.49
N ASN A 101 -16.32 57.35 26.12
CA ASN A 101 -17.26 56.32 26.56
C ASN A 101 -17.95 55.64 25.36
N ALA A 102 -18.54 54.47 25.60
CA ALA A 102 -19.25 53.70 24.57
C ALA A 102 -20.37 54.51 23.90
N VAL A 103 -20.36 54.54 22.56
CA VAL A 103 -21.37 55.24 21.75
C VAL A 103 -22.46 54.26 21.31
N TYR A 104 -23.70 54.53 21.72
CA TYR A 104 -24.86 53.71 21.36
C TYR A 104 -25.61 54.36 20.20
N LEU A 105 -25.66 53.67 19.05
CA LEU A 105 -26.28 54.14 17.81
C LEU A 105 -27.36 53.15 17.36
N GLN A 106 -28.54 53.66 16.99
CA GLN A 106 -29.58 52.83 16.34
C GLN A 106 -29.18 52.43 14.91
N ARG A 107 -28.35 53.25 14.25
CA ARG A 107 -27.82 53.03 12.91
C ARG A 107 -26.47 53.70 12.77
N LEU A 108 -25.47 52.94 12.32
CA LEU A 108 -24.19 53.46 11.84
C LEU A 108 -24.17 53.34 10.31
N SER A 109 -23.73 54.38 9.61
CA SER A 109 -23.65 54.38 8.14
C SER A 109 -22.63 55.40 7.63
N SER A 110 -21.78 55.00 6.70
CA SER A 110 -20.88 55.91 5.97
C SER A 110 -21.64 56.77 4.95
N ALA A 111 -20.98 57.77 4.39
CA ALA A 111 -21.51 58.59 3.31
C ALA A 111 -21.76 57.75 2.04
N SER A 112 -22.68 58.20 1.17
CA SER A 112 -23.03 57.46 -0.04
C SER A 112 -21.80 57.25 -0.94
N LYS A 113 -21.58 55.99 -1.35
CA LYS A 113 -20.41 55.51 -2.12
C LYS A 113 -19.05 55.57 -1.40
N VAL A 114 -19.01 55.91 -0.10
CA VAL A 114 -17.78 55.82 0.71
C VAL A 114 -17.82 54.53 1.53
N PRO A 115 -16.78 53.67 1.51
CA PRO A 115 -16.73 52.50 2.37
C PRO A 115 -16.73 52.87 3.86
N MET A 116 -17.09 51.92 4.72
CA MET A 116 -16.95 52.05 6.17
C MET A 116 -15.73 51.23 6.59
N PHE A 117 -14.72 51.89 7.15
CA PHE A 117 -13.58 51.23 7.78
C PHE A 117 -13.82 51.12 9.29
N ILE A 118 -13.42 49.99 9.87
CA ILE A 118 -13.39 49.76 11.32
C ILE A 118 -12.03 49.14 11.61
N GLU A 119 -11.18 49.90 12.29
CA GLU A 119 -9.83 49.51 12.67
C GLU A 119 -9.74 49.44 14.21
N SER A 120 -8.91 48.53 14.73
CA SER A 120 -8.85 48.22 16.16
C SER A 120 -7.55 47.47 16.49
N ASP A 121 -6.90 47.83 17.61
CA ASP A 121 -5.77 47.08 18.20
C ASP A 121 -6.22 45.73 18.80
N ARG A 122 -7.53 45.57 19.01
CA ARG A 122 -8.18 44.45 19.69
C ARG A 122 -9.22 43.77 18.81
N ALA A 123 -9.68 42.61 19.26
CA ALA A 123 -10.69 41.83 18.57
C ALA A 123 -11.99 42.62 18.30
N VAL A 124 -12.41 42.73 17.04
CA VAL A 124 -13.69 43.33 16.65
C VAL A 124 -14.78 42.25 16.77
N LEU A 125 -15.86 42.58 17.47
CA LEU A 125 -16.94 41.65 17.79
C LEU A 125 -18.29 42.17 17.30
N LEU A 126 -18.85 41.54 16.27
CA LEU A 126 -20.21 41.79 15.80
C LEU A 126 -21.12 40.70 16.36
N THR A 127 -22.14 41.05 17.16
CA THR A 127 -23.12 40.09 17.69
C THR A 127 -24.54 40.49 17.34
N ALA A 128 -25.26 39.60 16.67
CA ALA A 128 -26.72 39.66 16.64
C ALA A 128 -27.28 39.04 17.92
N ARG A 129 -28.44 39.53 18.37
CA ARG A 129 -29.23 38.94 19.44
C ARG A 129 -30.65 38.70 18.97
N ASP A 130 -31.27 37.66 19.50
CA ASP A 130 -32.68 37.35 19.24
C ASP A 130 -33.62 38.23 20.09
N LYS A 131 -34.93 37.97 19.97
CA LYS A 131 -35.97 38.68 20.74
C LYS A 131 -35.97 38.35 22.25
N THR A 132 -35.20 37.35 22.69
CA THR A 132 -35.03 36.96 24.09
C THR A 132 -33.73 37.52 24.71
N GLY A 133 -32.88 38.16 23.90
CA GLY A 133 -31.58 38.69 24.31
C GLY A 133 -30.43 37.68 24.18
N ASN A 134 -30.71 36.44 23.80
CA ASN A 134 -29.69 35.42 23.51
C ASN A 134 -28.93 35.77 22.23
N ILE A 135 -27.69 35.29 22.10
CA ILE A 135 -26.82 35.59 20.97
C ILE A 135 -27.15 34.63 19.82
N SER A 136 -27.75 35.15 18.74
CA SER A 136 -28.19 34.35 17.59
C SER A 136 -27.10 34.17 16.54
N SER A 137 -26.19 35.14 16.40
CA SER A 137 -24.98 34.97 15.62
C SER A 137 -23.87 35.91 16.08
N ARG A 138 -22.63 35.52 15.81
CA ARG A 138 -21.43 36.28 16.17
C ARG A 138 -20.37 36.18 15.06
N LEU A 139 -19.78 37.30 14.69
CA LEU A 139 -18.55 37.36 13.92
C LEU A 139 -17.44 37.96 14.80
N VAL A 140 -16.31 37.27 14.88
CA VAL A 140 -15.10 37.69 15.61
C VAL A 140 -13.99 37.91 14.59
N LEU A 141 -13.34 39.06 14.64
CA LEU A 141 -12.09 39.31 13.91
C LEU A 141 -10.99 39.50 14.97
N LYS A 142 -10.00 38.61 15.02
CA LYS A 142 -8.96 38.57 16.06
C LYS A 142 -7.72 37.85 15.55
N ASP A 143 -6.52 38.37 15.82
CA ASP A 143 -5.22 37.65 15.72
C ASP A 143 -5.07 36.77 14.44
N ASN A 144 -5.15 37.40 13.26
CA ASN A 144 -5.12 36.75 11.94
C ASN A 144 -6.24 35.73 11.64
N GLN A 145 -7.26 35.62 12.50
CA GLN A 145 -8.42 34.75 12.37
C GLN A 145 -9.72 35.55 12.21
N ILE A 146 -10.61 35.03 11.37
CA ILE A 146 -12.03 35.41 11.36
C ILE A 146 -12.83 34.19 11.80
N GLN A 147 -13.67 34.32 12.83
CA GLN A 147 -14.52 33.25 13.35
C GLN A 147 -15.99 33.66 13.27
N ALA A 148 -16.78 32.91 12.50
CA ALA A 148 -18.23 32.99 12.52
C ALA A 148 -18.80 31.93 13.48
N ILE A 149 -19.84 32.29 14.23
CA ILE A 149 -20.63 31.39 15.09
C ILE A 149 -22.10 31.65 14.76
N CYS A 150 -22.73 30.70 14.09
CA CYS A 150 -24.11 30.72 13.62
C CYS A 150 -24.51 29.34 13.09
N ASP A 151 -25.78 28.97 13.21
CA ASP A 151 -26.32 27.65 12.78
C ASP A 151 -26.16 27.38 11.27
N ARG A 152 -26.12 28.47 10.48
CA ARG A 152 -25.92 28.47 9.03
C ARG A 152 -25.16 29.72 8.61
N PHE A 153 -24.05 29.52 7.88
CA PHE A 153 -23.26 30.57 7.25
C PHE A 153 -23.38 30.46 5.72
N GLU A 154 -23.74 31.54 5.02
CA GLU A 154 -23.92 31.54 3.56
C GLU A 154 -23.20 32.71 2.88
N VAL A 155 -22.60 32.43 1.72
CA VAL A 155 -22.10 33.43 0.77
C VAL A 155 -23.00 33.40 -0.46
N VAL A 156 -23.80 34.46 -0.66
CA VAL A 156 -24.76 34.58 -1.76
C VAL A 156 -24.21 35.39 -2.94
N ASN A 157 -24.60 35.04 -4.16
CA ASN A 157 -24.32 35.83 -5.36
C ASN A 157 -25.28 37.03 -5.50
N ARG A 158 -25.11 37.81 -6.57
CA ARG A 158 -25.97 38.97 -6.88
C ARG A 158 -27.44 38.61 -7.15
N ASP A 159 -27.75 37.36 -7.46
CA ASP A 159 -29.10 36.83 -7.66
C ASP A 159 -29.73 36.28 -6.37
N GLY A 160 -29.04 36.39 -5.22
CA GLY A 160 -29.47 35.82 -3.94
C GLY A 160 -29.28 34.30 -3.81
N LYS A 161 -28.57 33.64 -4.74
CA LYS A 161 -28.27 32.20 -4.66
C LYS A 161 -27.04 31.94 -3.81
N ALA A 162 -27.11 31.01 -2.87
CA ALA A 162 -25.93 30.55 -2.13
C ALA A 162 -24.91 29.89 -3.06
N VAL A 163 -23.66 30.38 -3.01
CA VAL A 163 -22.47 29.88 -3.72
C VAL A 163 -21.61 29.02 -2.79
N PHE A 164 -21.62 29.35 -1.49
CA PHE A 164 -21.06 28.55 -0.41
C PHE A 164 -22.05 28.59 0.75
N SER A 165 -22.31 27.45 1.38
CA SER A 165 -23.12 27.36 2.60
C SER A 165 -22.55 26.31 3.55
N ALA A 166 -22.32 26.67 4.80
CA ALA A 166 -21.88 25.77 5.86
C ALA A 166 -22.94 25.71 6.98
N THR A 167 -23.16 24.50 7.50
CA THR A 167 -24.09 24.17 8.60
C THR A 167 -23.45 23.10 9.49
N GLU A 168 -24.13 22.69 10.56
CA GLU A 168 -23.67 21.59 11.43
C GLU A 168 -23.47 20.25 10.69
N ASN A 169 -24.29 19.95 9.67
CA ASN A 169 -24.30 18.64 8.99
C ASN A 169 -23.70 18.64 7.58
N GLU A 170 -23.69 19.79 6.88
CA GLU A 170 -23.23 19.89 5.50
C GLU A 170 -22.44 21.18 5.22
N VAL A 171 -21.44 21.06 4.34
CA VAL A 171 -20.82 22.18 3.62
C VAL A 171 -21.09 21.97 2.14
N ALA A 172 -21.90 22.85 1.55
CA ALA A 172 -22.26 22.80 0.14
C ALA A 172 -21.60 23.95 -0.62
N VAL A 173 -21.04 23.64 -1.79
CA VAL A 173 -20.39 24.60 -2.68
C VAL A 173 -21.06 24.53 -4.06
N ARG A 174 -21.58 25.66 -4.53
CA ARG A 174 -22.34 25.81 -5.78
C ARG A 174 -21.63 26.80 -6.70
N VAL A 175 -20.56 26.32 -7.32
CA VAL A 175 -19.76 27.05 -8.32
C VAL A 175 -19.77 26.29 -9.64
N GLU A 176 -19.64 27.00 -10.76
CA GLU A 176 -19.54 26.39 -12.09
C GLU A 176 -18.19 25.66 -12.29
N ASN A 177 -17.14 26.15 -11.63
CA ASN A 177 -15.80 25.55 -11.62
C ASN A 177 -15.24 25.58 -10.19
N LEU A 178 -15.03 24.41 -9.59
CA LEU A 178 -14.35 24.25 -8.31
C LEU A 178 -12.90 23.81 -8.57
N ARG A 179 -11.92 24.67 -8.24
CA ARG A 179 -10.50 24.31 -8.31
C ARG A 179 -9.93 24.21 -6.89
N ILE A 180 -9.64 22.99 -6.45
CA ILE A 180 -8.93 22.74 -5.19
C ILE A 180 -7.43 22.82 -5.48
N ILE A 181 -6.76 23.83 -4.94
CA ILE A 181 -5.31 24.00 -5.02
C ILE A 181 -4.74 23.71 -3.63
N SER A 182 -3.83 22.73 -3.55
CA SER A 182 -3.15 22.35 -2.31
C SER A 182 -1.76 21.83 -2.65
N GLU A 183 -0.74 22.36 -1.99
CA GLU A 183 0.66 21.95 -2.20
C GLU A 183 0.92 20.50 -1.74
N GLY A 184 0.06 19.96 -0.85
CA GLY A 184 0.08 18.57 -0.40
C GLY A 184 -0.95 17.65 -1.08
N GLY A 185 -1.63 18.13 -2.13
CA GLY A 185 -2.76 17.42 -2.73
C GLY A 185 -4.04 17.47 -1.86
N SER A 186 -5.05 16.66 -2.22
CA SER A 186 -6.32 16.59 -1.47
C SER A 186 -6.66 15.15 -1.11
N VAL A 187 -7.02 14.93 0.16
CA VAL A 187 -7.41 13.63 0.71
C VAL A 187 -8.91 13.62 0.91
N PHE A 188 -9.55 12.52 0.52
CA PHE A 188 -10.99 12.30 0.67
C PHE A 188 -11.19 10.99 1.46
N ASP A 189 -11.74 11.08 2.67
CA ASP A 189 -12.02 9.90 3.52
C ASP A 189 -13.22 9.06 3.05
N GLY A 190 -13.90 9.48 1.98
CA GLY A 190 -15.09 8.84 1.41
C GLY A 190 -15.08 8.80 -0.11
N SER A 191 -16.06 8.10 -0.69
CA SER A 191 -16.16 7.92 -2.14
C SER A 191 -16.58 9.19 -2.88
N ILE A 192 -15.74 9.64 -3.82
CA ILE A 192 -16.10 10.69 -4.77
C ILE A 192 -17.06 10.11 -5.80
N GLN A 193 -18.24 10.72 -5.96
CA GLN A 193 -19.17 10.40 -7.05
C GLN A 193 -19.11 11.50 -8.13
N THR A 194 -18.89 11.11 -9.39
CA THR A 194 -18.92 11.99 -10.55
C THR A 194 -19.42 11.22 -11.78
N SER A 195 -20.05 11.91 -12.73
CA SER A 195 -20.46 11.33 -14.02
C SER A 195 -19.32 11.30 -15.05
N VAL A 196 -18.28 12.12 -14.88
CA VAL A 196 -17.13 12.21 -15.80
C VAL A 196 -15.85 12.46 -15.01
N ILE A 197 -14.77 11.78 -15.40
CA ILE A 197 -13.40 12.11 -15.01
C ILE A 197 -12.65 12.49 -16.29
N ARG A 198 -11.94 13.62 -16.28
CA ARG A 198 -11.15 14.13 -17.42
C ARG A 198 -9.88 14.82 -16.93
N PRO A 199 -8.75 14.73 -17.65
CA PRO A 199 -7.53 15.47 -17.33
C PRO A 199 -7.63 16.94 -17.75
N GLU A 200 -6.63 17.75 -17.40
CA GLU A 200 -6.39 19.04 -18.05
C GLU A 200 -5.97 18.83 -19.53
N ALA A 201 -5.97 19.89 -20.35
CA ALA A 201 -5.59 19.79 -21.77
C ALA A 201 -4.13 19.31 -21.93
N ASP A 202 -3.89 18.50 -22.96
CA ASP A 202 -2.58 17.92 -23.32
C ASP A 202 -1.90 17.07 -22.21
N MET A 203 -2.64 16.69 -21.16
CA MET A 203 -2.18 15.84 -20.06
C MET A 203 -2.86 14.45 -20.07
N PRO A 204 -2.15 13.36 -19.71
CA PRO A 204 -2.74 12.04 -19.62
C PRO A 204 -3.63 11.89 -18.36
N LEU A 205 -4.71 11.12 -18.47
CA LEU A 205 -5.50 10.71 -17.31
C LEU A 205 -4.85 9.50 -16.62
N LEU A 206 -4.05 9.76 -15.59
CA LEU A 206 -3.51 8.72 -14.72
C LEU A 206 -4.51 8.41 -13.59
N LEU A 207 -4.89 7.14 -13.45
CA LEU A 207 -5.64 6.61 -12.31
C LEU A 207 -4.85 5.42 -11.75
N GLU A 208 -4.26 5.59 -10.57
CA GLU A 208 -3.35 4.60 -9.96
C GLU A 208 -3.75 4.26 -8.52
N SER A 209 -3.34 3.05 -8.07
CA SER A 209 -3.53 2.59 -6.70
C SER A 209 -2.26 1.85 -6.24
N PRO A 210 -1.24 2.57 -5.71
CA PRO A 210 0.08 1.97 -5.45
C PRO A 210 0.11 0.87 -4.39
N THR A 211 -0.93 0.75 -3.55
CA THR A 211 -0.96 -0.12 -2.37
C THR A 211 -2.14 -1.10 -2.32
N ARG A 212 -3.10 -1.00 -3.24
CA ARG A 212 -4.38 -1.74 -3.22
C ARG A 212 -4.82 -2.05 -4.66
N GLY A 213 -6.10 -2.39 -4.85
CA GLY A 213 -6.74 -2.35 -6.17
C GLY A 213 -7.30 -0.96 -6.49
N MET A 214 -7.73 -0.79 -7.75
CA MET A 214 -8.63 0.28 -8.18
C MET A 214 -9.94 -0.38 -8.62
N GLU A 215 -11.08 0.15 -8.18
CA GLU A 215 -12.40 -0.37 -8.51
C GLU A 215 -13.30 0.76 -9.02
N VAL A 216 -13.93 0.55 -10.18
CA VAL A 216 -14.88 1.49 -10.79
C VAL A 216 -16.22 0.77 -10.95
N ARG A 217 -17.28 1.31 -10.33
CA ARG A 217 -18.65 0.79 -10.42
C ARG A 217 -19.57 1.85 -11.00
N VAL A 218 -20.37 1.48 -11.99
CA VAL A 218 -21.39 2.34 -12.63
C VAL A 218 -22.70 1.56 -12.72
N ALA A 219 -23.83 2.26 -12.71
CA ALA A 219 -25.17 1.67 -12.66
C ALA A 219 -25.74 1.24 -14.03
N GLN A 220 -25.09 1.65 -15.13
CA GLN A 220 -25.43 1.31 -16.51
C GLN A 220 -24.15 0.89 -17.24
N ASP A 221 -23.66 1.70 -18.18
CA ASP A 221 -22.52 1.37 -19.03
C ASP A 221 -21.22 2.06 -18.55
N ILE A 222 -20.07 1.50 -18.98
CA ILE A 222 -18.75 2.14 -18.85
C ILE A 222 -18.15 2.24 -20.27
N GLU A 223 -17.98 3.47 -20.77
CA GLU A 223 -17.19 3.78 -21.97
C GLU A 223 -15.81 4.30 -21.56
N ILE A 224 -14.75 3.64 -22.02
CA ILE A 224 -13.38 4.18 -21.91
C ILE A 224 -12.95 4.61 -23.32
N LEU A 225 -12.77 5.92 -23.49
CA LEU A 225 -12.47 6.56 -24.77
C LEU A 225 -11.16 7.36 -24.70
N SER A 226 -10.20 7.01 -25.55
CA SER A 226 -9.13 7.92 -25.94
C SER A 226 -9.35 8.37 -27.38
N ARG A 227 -9.02 9.64 -27.69
CA ARG A 227 -9.19 10.23 -29.03
C ARG A 227 -7.89 10.45 -29.80
N ALA A 228 -6.74 10.38 -29.14
CA ALA A 228 -5.45 10.83 -29.69
C ALA A 228 -4.21 10.10 -29.11
N GLY A 229 -4.39 9.03 -28.32
CA GLY A 229 -3.30 8.29 -27.69
C GLY A 229 -3.76 6.96 -27.11
N ASP A 230 -2.84 6.17 -26.56
CA ASP A 230 -3.13 4.79 -26.13
C ASP A 230 -3.96 4.70 -24.84
N VAL A 231 -4.83 3.68 -24.76
CA VAL A 231 -5.45 3.24 -23.49
C VAL A 231 -4.60 2.12 -22.91
N LYS A 232 -3.81 2.43 -21.88
CA LYS A 232 -2.95 1.46 -21.19
C LYS A 232 -3.55 1.07 -19.84
N ALA A 233 -3.68 -0.23 -19.59
CA ALA A 233 -4.05 -0.77 -18.28
C ALA A 233 -3.06 -1.86 -17.88
N GLU A 234 -2.49 -1.74 -16.67
CA GLU A 234 -1.50 -2.68 -16.13
C GLU A 234 -1.84 -3.03 -14.68
N ALA A 235 -1.62 -4.28 -14.29
CA ALA A 235 -1.76 -4.75 -12.91
C ALA A 235 -0.79 -5.90 -12.65
N LEU A 236 -0.28 -5.99 -11.41
CA LEU A 236 0.67 -7.04 -10.99
C LEU A 236 0.07 -8.47 -11.03
N HIS A 237 -1.26 -8.57 -10.96
CA HIS A 237 -1.98 -9.84 -10.86
C HIS A 237 -3.05 -9.96 -11.96
N ASN A 238 -4.18 -9.28 -11.81
CA ASN A 238 -5.36 -9.43 -12.66
C ASN A 238 -5.88 -8.07 -13.10
N ILE A 239 -6.33 -7.96 -14.36
CA ILE A 239 -7.25 -6.91 -14.81
C ILE A 239 -8.57 -7.61 -15.10
N VAL A 240 -9.64 -7.21 -14.41
CA VAL A 240 -10.94 -7.91 -14.46
C VAL A 240 -12.01 -6.96 -14.99
N PHE A 241 -12.46 -7.20 -16.21
CA PHE A 241 -13.63 -6.55 -16.80
C PHE A 241 -14.84 -7.47 -16.65
N GLN A 242 -15.82 -7.09 -15.84
CA GLN A 242 -16.99 -7.90 -15.52
C GLN A 242 -18.27 -7.08 -15.72
N SER A 243 -19.02 -7.38 -16.79
CA SER A 243 -20.43 -6.99 -16.86
C SER A 243 -21.27 -8.02 -16.08
N ALA A 244 -22.16 -7.55 -15.21
CA ALA A 244 -22.98 -8.43 -14.37
C ALA A 244 -24.08 -9.15 -15.16
N ASN A 245 -24.54 -8.56 -16.26
CA ASN A 245 -25.65 -9.04 -17.10
C ASN A 245 -25.48 -8.51 -18.53
N GLY A 246 -24.37 -8.82 -19.21
CA GLY A 246 -24.10 -8.33 -20.58
C GLY A 246 -22.69 -8.66 -21.06
N GLU A 247 -22.23 -7.96 -22.10
CA GLU A 247 -21.02 -8.32 -22.85
C GLU A 247 -19.88 -7.29 -22.72
N VAL A 248 -18.65 -7.78 -22.92
CA VAL A 248 -17.44 -6.95 -23.05
C VAL A 248 -17.09 -6.83 -24.53
N CYS A 249 -17.19 -5.63 -25.09
CA CYS A 249 -16.88 -5.35 -26.49
C CYS A 249 -15.54 -4.62 -26.61
N LEU A 250 -14.63 -5.12 -27.45
CA LEU A 250 -13.40 -4.42 -27.86
C LEU A 250 -13.51 -4.05 -29.34
N CYS A 251 -13.32 -2.78 -29.66
CA CYS A 251 -13.51 -2.27 -31.03
C CYS A 251 -12.20 -1.71 -31.60
N GLU A 252 -11.99 -1.84 -32.92
CA GLU A 252 -10.73 -1.48 -33.60
C GLU A 252 -10.36 0.01 -33.49
N ASN A 253 -11.31 0.89 -33.17
CA ASN A 253 -11.10 2.31 -32.91
C ASN A 253 -10.66 2.64 -31.47
N GLY A 254 -10.14 1.66 -30.72
CA GLY A 254 -9.59 1.86 -29.38
C GLY A 254 -10.62 2.01 -28.26
N ARG A 255 -11.91 1.76 -28.54
CA ARG A 255 -12.97 1.78 -27.52
C ARG A 255 -13.13 0.43 -26.83
N LEU A 256 -13.26 0.49 -25.51
CA LEU A 256 -13.72 -0.62 -24.65
C LEU A 256 -15.11 -0.28 -24.12
N PHE A 257 -16.05 -1.20 -24.31
CA PHE A 257 -17.42 -1.09 -23.79
C PHE A 257 -17.73 -2.25 -22.85
N LEU A 258 -18.38 -1.92 -21.72
CA LEU A 258 -19.10 -2.85 -20.87
C LEU A 258 -20.60 -2.60 -21.04
N ALA A 259 -21.26 -3.45 -21.81
CA ALA A 259 -22.66 -3.30 -22.19
C ALA A 259 -23.59 -4.13 -21.28
N HIS A 260 -24.85 -3.69 -21.18
CA HIS A 260 -25.94 -4.45 -20.57
C HIS A 260 -26.71 -5.32 -21.60
N ASN A 261 -27.72 -6.06 -21.15
CA ASN A 261 -28.34 -7.15 -21.90
C ASN A 261 -29.23 -6.62 -23.03
N GLY A 262 -29.07 -7.16 -24.24
CA GLY A 262 -29.82 -6.73 -25.44
C GLY A 262 -29.13 -5.65 -26.29
N VAL A 263 -27.98 -5.12 -25.87
CA VAL A 263 -27.13 -4.26 -26.71
C VAL A 263 -26.11 -5.13 -27.45
N ASP A 264 -26.28 -5.35 -28.75
CA ASP A 264 -25.27 -6.04 -29.57
C ASP A 264 -24.09 -5.10 -29.85
N CYS A 265 -22.86 -5.54 -29.52
CA CYS A 265 -21.60 -4.89 -29.88
C CYS A 265 -21.50 -4.50 -31.36
N ARG A 266 -22.27 -5.16 -32.24
CA ARG A 266 -22.26 -5.00 -33.71
C ARG A 266 -23.40 -4.11 -34.25
N ALA A 267 -24.28 -3.59 -33.39
CA ALA A 267 -25.44 -2.80 -33.82
C ALA A 267 -25.08 -1.37 -34.27
N SER A 268 -23.86 -0.89 -33.97
CA SER A 268 -23.32 0.33 -34.57
C SER A 268 -22.69 -0.01 -35.92
N SER A 269 -23.26 0.50 -37.01
CA SER A 269 -22.88 0.18 -38.40
C SER A 269 -21.42 0.49 -38.76
N ASP A 270 -20.76 1.32 -37.96
CA ASP A 270 -19.49 1.95 -38.30
C ASP A 270 -18.30 1.37 -37.50
N LEU A 271 -18.53 0.33 -36.69
CA LEU A 271 -17.50 -0.27 -35.81
C LEU A 271 -17.36 -1.79 -35.98
N SER A 272 -16.15 -2.21 -36.34
CA SER A 272 -15.62 -3.56 -36.14
C SER A 272 -15.34 -3.83 -34.66
N CYS A 273 -16.30 -4.47 -33.98
CA CYS A 273 -16.20 -4.86 -32.56
C CYS A 273 -16.21 -6.38 -32.36
N TYR A 274 -15.28 -6.86 -31.52
CA TYR A 274 -15.15 -8.26 -31.11
C TYR A 274 -15.76 -8.48 -29.72
N SER A 275 -16.67 -9.45 -29.62
CA SER A 275 -17.22 -9.95 -28.35
C SER A 275 -16.34 -11.08 -27.80
N VAL A 276 -15.79 -10.89 -26.59
CA VAL A 276 -14.83 -11.82 -25.97
C VAL A 276 -15.56 -12.96 -25.25
N LYS A 277 -16.11 -13.91 -26.02
CA LYS A 277 -16.80 -15.09 -25.48
C LYS A 277 -15.85 -16.27 -25.26
N ASN A 278 -15.95 -16.85 -24.07
CA ASN A 278 -15.35 -18.12 -23.63
C ASN A 278 -13.81 -18.19 -23.64
N ALA A 279 -13.19 -17.67 -22.57
CA ALA A 279 -11.96 -18.28 -22.05
C ALA A 279 -12.30 -19.68 -21.49
N SER A 280 -11.75 -20.74 -22.09
CA SER A 280 -12.08 -22.15 -21.78
C SER A 280 -11.49 -22.64 -20.45
N TYR A 281 -12.02 -22.15 -19.33
CA TYR A 281 -11.76 -22.70 -18.00
C TYR A 281 -12.33 -24.12 -17.84
N SER A 282 -11.77 -24.92 -16.94
CA SER A 282 -12.40 -26.18 -16.56
C SER A 282 -13.70 -25.90 -15.80
N LYS A 283 -14.68 -26.82 -15.88
CA LYS A 283 -15.94 -26.67 -15.13
C LYS A 283 -15.73 -26.52 -13.62
N GLN A 284 -14.63 -27.04 -13.07
CA GLN A 284 -14.25 -26.86 -11.67
C GLN A 284 -13.72 -25.44 -11.41
N ASP A 285 -12.77 -24.96 -12.23
CA ASP A 285 -12.16 -23.63 -12.08
C ASP A 285 -13.16 -22.48 -12.30
N TYR A 286 -14.33 -22.76 -12.88
CA TYR A 286 -15.43 -21.80 -13.02
C TYR A 286 -16.15 -21.48 -11.69
N PHE A 287 -16.32 -22.46 -10.79
CA PHE A 287 -17.16 -22.30 -9.58
C PHE A 287 -16.39 -21.96 -8.29
N PHE A 288 -15.06 -22.10 -8.26
CA PHE A 288 -14.24 -21.80 -7.09
C PHE A 288 -13.42 -20.52 -7.28
N ASP A 289 -13.34 -19.66 -6.26
CA ASP A 289 -12.47 -18.48 -6.27
C ASP A 289 -10.99 -18.88 -6.38
N VAL A 290 -10.57 -19.81 -5.52
CA VAL A 290 -9.25 -20.44 -5.57
C VAL A 290 -9.26 -21.52 -6.65
N LYS A 291 -8.50 -21.30 -7.73
CA LYS A 291 -8.45 -22.21 -8.87
C LYS A 291 -7.71 -23.50 -8.53
N PHE A 292 -8.22 -24.62 -9.04
CA PHE A 292 -7.64 -25.95 -8.84
C PHE A 292 -6.55 -26.23 -9.87
N THR A 293 -6.71 -25.82 -11.13
CA THR A 293 -5.61 -25.92 -12.11
C THR A 293 -4.37 -25.18 -11.60
N ASP A 294 -3.17 -25.76 -11.78
CA ASP A 294 -1.92 -25.10 -11.42
C ASP A 294 -1.64 -23.91 -12.38
N VAL A 295 -1.10 -22.80 -11.85
CA VAL A 295 -0.72 -21.64 -12.65
C VAL A 295 0.41 -22.01 -13.62
N ASP A 296 1.32 -22.88 -13.20
CA ASP A 296 2.41 -23.34 -14.09
C ASP A 296 1.84 -24.17 -15.26
N TYR A 297 0.75 -24.91 -15.06
CA TYR A 297 0.08 -25.62 -16.16
C TYR A 297 -0.48 -24.67 -17.22
N THR A 298 -1.06 -23.54 -16.82
CA THR A 298 -1.61 -22.57 -17.79
C THR A 298 -0.49 -21.86 -18.55
N VAL A 299 0.60 -21.48 -17.87
CA VAL A 299 1.79 -20.87 -18.49
C VAL A 299 2.47 -21.83 -19.48
N MET A 300 2.64 -23.11 -19.12
CA MET A 300 3.21 -24.12 -20.03
C MET A 300 2.27 -24.47 -21.21
N LEU A 301 0.95 -24.50 -20.98
CA LEU A 301 -0.04 -24.73 -22.02
C LEU A 301 -0.18 -23.54 -22.99
N ASP A 302 -0.05 -22.30 -22.51
CA ASP A 302 0.00 -21.10 -23.37
C ASP A 302 1.24 -21.11 -24.27
N ALA A 303 2.41 -21.45 -23.71
CA ALA A 303 3.64 -21.63 -24.49
C ALA A 303 3.50 -22.73 -25.57
N ALA A 304 2.79 -23.83 -25.26
CA ALA A 304 2.47 -24.85 -26.25
C ALA A 304 1.52 -24.33 -27.36
N LYS A 305 0.53 -23.48 -27.05
CA LYS A 305 -0.34 -22.83 -28.07
C LYS A 305 0.46 -21.92 -29.01
N LEU A 306 1.44 -21.17 -28.48
CA LEU A 306 2.35 -20.34 -29.29
C LEU A 306 3.19 -21.20 -30.22
N MET A 307 3.80 -22.27 -29.70
CA MET A 307 4.60 -23.20 -30.50
C MET A 307 3.79 -23.94 -31.56
N ALA A 308 2.50 -24.23 -31.31
CA ALA A 308 1.58 -24.77 -32.30
C ALA A 308 1.22 -23.77 -33.43
N ARG A 309 1.49 -22.47 -33.24
CA ARG A 309 1.41 -21.41 -34.27
C ARG A 309 2.77 -21.10 -34.93
N GLY A 310 3.83 -21.81 -34.56
CA GLY A 310 5.20 -21.54 -35.01
C GLY A 310 5.96 -20.47 -34.22
N GLN A 311 5.36 -19.90 -33.17
CA GLN A 311 5.95 -18.87 -32.31
C GLN A 311 6.90 -19.46 -31.25
N SER A 312 7.71 -18.62 -30.63
CA SER A 312 8.57 -18.96 -29.50
C SER A 312 7.74 -19.18 -28.23
N PRO A 313 8.03 -20.18 -27.38
CA PRO A 313 7.39 -20.29 -26.07
C PRO A 313 7.73 -19.10 -25.16
N TYR A 314 8.88 -18.46 -25.38
CA TYR A 314 9.34 -17.29 -24.61
C TYR A 314 8.63 -15.98 -25.00
N GLU A 315 7.77 -15.99 -26.03
CA GLU A 315 6.79 -14.91 -26.24
C GLU A 315 5.69 -14.93 -25.17
N ARG A 316 5.48 -16.05 -24.47
CA ARG A 316 4.65 -16.08 -23.26
C ARG A 316 5.44 -15.46 -22.11
N GLN A 317 5.11 -14.21 -21.77
CA GLN A 317 5.56 -13.58 -20.53
C GLN A 317 5.42 -14.55 -19.35
N THR A 318 6.45 -14.58 -18.48
CA THR A 318 6.67 -15.50 -17.35
C THR A 318 6.98 -16.98 -17.65
N TYR A 319 7.11 -17.40 -18.91
CA TYR A 319 7.56 -18.75 -19.25
C TYR A 319 9.07 -18.96 -18.99
N ARG A 320 9.39 -19.49 -17.80
CA ARG A 320 10.75 -19.71 -17.28
C ARG A 320 11.20 -21.18 -17.32
N TYR A 321 10.63 -21.95 -18.24
CA TYR A 321 10.84 -23.40 -18.35
C TYR A 321 11.66 -23.75 -19.59
N THR A 322 12.22 -24.95 -19.64
CA THR A 322 12.84 -25.46 -20.87
C THR A 322 11.76 -25.82 -21.90
N PRO A 323 12.04 -25.70 -23.22
CA PRO A 323 11.03 -25.91 -24.26
C PRO A 323 10.41 -27.32 -24.23
N THR A 324 11.11 -28.28 -23.62
CA THR A 324 10.65 -29.64 -23.33
C THR A 324 9.24 -29.69 -22.77
N PHE A 325 8.87 -28.83 -21.81
CA PHE A 325 7.52 -28.84 -21.25
C PHE A 325 6.46 -28.35 -22.25
N ALA A 326 6.79 -27.37 -23.10
CA ALA A 326 5.87 -26.88 -24.13
C ALA A 326 5.78 -27.85 -25.33
N TRP A 327 6.87 -28.51 -25.72
CA TRP A 327 6.87 -29.63 -26.68
C TRP A 327 5.97 -30.76 -26.18
N LEU A 328 6.12 -31.16 -24.91
CA LEU A 328 5.35 -32.22 -24.27
C LEU A 328 3.84 -31.89 -24.25
N LEU A 329 3.47 -30.62 -24.13
CA LEU A 329 2.08 -30.16 -24.11
C LEU A 329 1.50 -29.78 -25.48
N LEU A 330 2.21 -29.94 -26.60
CA LEU A 330 1.66 -29.67 -27.94
C LEU A 330 0.32 -30.40 -28.22
N PRO A 331 0.12 -31.68 -27.86
CA PRO A 331 -1.18 -32.35 -28.04
C PRO A 331 -2.30 -31.75 -27.18
N ALA A 332 -1.97 -31.10 -26.06
CA ALA A 332 -2.97 -30.46 -25.20
C ALA A 332 -3.63 -29.22 -25.83
N VAL A 333 -3.02 -28.65 -26.88
CA VAL A 333 -3.64 -27.60 -27.71
C VAL A 333 -4.88 -28.12 -28.44
N ARG A 334 -4.91 -29.41 -28.82
CA ARG A 334 -6.05 -30.08 -29.45
C ARG A 334 -6.96 -30.80 -28.45
N TRP A 335 -6.39 -31.29 -27.34
CA TRP A 335 -7.07 -32.07 -26.31
C TRP A 335 -6.77 -31.52 -24.91
N PRO A 336 -7.54 -30.55 -24.36
CA PRO A 336 -7.16 -29.78 -23.17
C PRO A 336 -6.84 -30.58 -21.89
N LEU A 337 -7.35 -31.81 -21.77
CA LEU A 337 -7.08 -32.72 -20.64
C LEU A 337 -5.76 -33.51 -20.77
N TYR A 338 -5.17 -33.58 -21.97
CA TYR A 338 -4.00 -34.42 -22.27
C TYR A 338 -2.83 -34.19 -21.30
N GLY A 339 -2.47 -32.93 -21.05
CA GLY A 339 -1.35 -32.60 -20.18
C GLY A 339 -1.57 -33.05 -18.73
N LYS A 340 -2.78 -32.86 -18.19
CA LYS A 340 -3.14 -33.40 -16.86
C LYS A 340 -3.06 -34.92 -16.83
N LEU A 341 -3.64 -35.61 -17.81
CA LEU A 341 -3.57 -37.09 -17.89
C LEU A 341 -2.11 -37.58 -17.97
N LEU A 342 -1.27 -36.89 -18.73
CA LEU A 342 0.16 -37.22 -18.88
C LEU A 342 0.95 -37.03 -17.58
N PHE A 343 0.72 -35.95 -16.83
CA PHE A 343 1.40 -35.74 -15.54
C PHE A 343 0.91 -36.70 -14.44
N ASN A 344 -0.35 -37.16 -14.48
CA ASN A 344 -0.80 -38.28 -13.63
C ASN A 344 -0.11 -39.60 -14.05
N ALA A 345 0.03 -39.86 -15.35
CA ALA A 345 0.74 -41.06 -15.82
C ALA A 345 2.20 -41.10 -15.37
N PHE A 346 2.90 -39.96 -15.38
CA PHE A 346 4.25 -39.87 -14.81
C PHE A 346 4.30 -40.05 -13.29
N ASP A 347 3.25 -39.66 -12.55
CA ASP A 347 3.15 -39.88 -11.11
C ASP A 347 3.04 -41.39 -10.78
N LEU A 348 2.21 -42.11 -11.54
CA LEU A 348 2.10 -43.57 -11.46
C LEU A 348 3.43 -44.26 -11.82
N LEU A 349 4.14 -43.78 -12.85
CA LEU A 349 5.45 -44.31 -13.23
C LEU A 349 6.54 -44.01 -12.19
N ALA A 350 6.50 -42.85 -11.54
CA ALA A 350 7.37 -42.52 -10.41
C ALA A 350 7.11 -43.44 -9.21
N GLY A 351 5.83 -43.67 -8.86
CA GLY A 351 5.43 -44.60 -7.80
C GLY A 351 5.82 -46.06 -8.08
N LEU A 352 5.76 -46.49 -9.34
CA LEU A 352 6.26 -47.80 -9.77
C LEU A 352 7.79 -47.88 -9.62
N ALA A 353 8.53 -46.87 -10.10
CA ALA A 353 9.99 -46.85 -10.03
C ALA A 353 10.52 -46.84 -8.58
N SER A 354 9.90 -46.06 -7.68
CA SER A 354 10.27 -46.07 -6.25
C SER A 354 9.93 -47.39 -5.56
N THR A 355 8.81 -48.03 -5.92
CA THR A 355 8.45 -49.36 -5.41
C THR A 355 9.43 -50.44 -5.88
N VAL A 356 9.83 -50.44 -7.16
CA VAL A 356 10.83 -51.39 -7.69
C VAL A 356 12.18 -51.19 -7.01
N LEU A 357 12.61 -49.93 -6.80
CA LEU A 357 13.83 -49.63 -6.04
C LEU A 357 13.76 -50.12 -4.59
N ALA A 358 12.62 -49.97 -3.90
CA ALA A 358 12.41 -50.46 -2.53
C ALA A 358 12.61 -51.97 -2.43
N LEU A 359 11.93 -52.72 -3.31
CA LEU A 359 11.99 -54.19 -3.37
C LEU A 359 13.37 -54.70 -3.80
N SER A 360 14.11 -53.93 -4.60
CA SER A 360 15.48 -54.27 -5.01
C SER A 360 16.53 -53.97 -3.92
N SER A 361 16.17 -53.17 -2.90
CA SER A 361 17.08 -52.74 -1.83
C SER A 361 16.87 -53.50 -0.51
N ASP A 362 15.75 -54.21 -0.36
CA ASP A 362 15.35 -54.86 0.89
C ASP A 362 15.59 -56.38 0.88
N SER A 363 15.92 -56.95 2.04
CA SER A 363 16.19 -58.38 2.23
C SER A 363 14.91 -59.24 2.35
N GLY A 364 13.84 -58.83 1.66
CA GLY A 364 12.56 -59.54 1.62
C GLY A 364 11.70 -59.42 2.89
N HIS A 365 11.74 -58.27 3.59
CA HIS A 365 10.88 -58.03 4.77
C HIS A 365 9.67 -57.13 4.46
N SER A 366 9.78 -56.26 3.46
CA SER A 366 8.71 -55.36 3.02
C SER A 366 7.74 -56.05 2.07
N SER A 367 6.46 -56.06 2.41
CA SER A 367 5.42 -56.54 1.50
C SER A 367 5.09 -55.49 0.43
N LEU A 368 4.79 -55.96 -0.79
CA LEU A 368 4.48 -55.13 -1.95
C LEU A 368 3.28 -54.18 -1.70
N GLY A 369 2.27 -54.64 -0.98
CA GLY A 369 1.01 -53.91 -0.75
C GLY A 369 1.21 -52.55 -0.07
N PRO A 370 1.81 -52.48 1.14
CA PRO A 370 2.10 -51.22 1.82
C PRO A 370 2.99 -50.26 1.00
N LEU A 371 3.97 -50.76 0.25
CA LEU A 371 4.83 -49.93 -0.60
C LEU A 371 4.05 -49.30 -1.76
N LEU A 372 3.24 -50.09 -2.48
CA LEU A 372 2.33 -49.58 -3.51
C LEU A 372 1.30 -48.61 -2.93
N ALA A 373 0.76 -48.89 -1.74
CA ALA A 373 -0.20 -48.00 -1.10
C ALA A 373 0.43 -46.64 -0.74
N LEU A 374 1.66 -46.64 -0.23
CA LEU A 374 2.43 -45.43 0.08
C LEU A 374 2.83 -44.65 -1.19
N ALA A 375 3.05 -45.35 -2.31
CA ALA A 375 3.34 -44.74 -3.60
C ALA A 375 2.10 -44.13 -4.29
N LEU A 376 0.97 -44.85 -4.28
CA LEU A 376 -0.24 -44.49 -5.05
C LEU A 376 -1.23 -43.61 -4.29
N PHE A 377 -1.35 -43.76 -2.96
CA PHE A 377 -2.29 -43.00 -2.14
C PHE A 377 -1.63 -41.86 -1.36
N ASN A 378 -0.44 -41.40 -1.78
CA ASN A 378 0.15 -40.18 -1.25
C ASN A 378 -0.68 -38.95 -1.70
N PRO A 379 -1.36 -38.24 -0.79
CA PRO A 379 -2.28 -37.18 -1.19
C PRO A 379 -1.55 -35.97 -1.78
N PHE A 380 -0.29 -35.73 -1.42
CA PHE A 380 0.47 -34.58 -1.96
C PHE A 380 0.83 -34.78 -3.43
N THR A 381 1.36 -35.96 -3.81
CA THR A 381 1.76 -36.22 -5.21
C THR A 381 0.52 -36.29 -6.10
N MET A 382 -0.50 -37.07 -5.70
CA MET A 382 -1.76 -37.24 -6.44
C MET A 382 -2.51 -35.92 -6.64
N ILE A 383 -2.54 -35.01 -5.65
CA ILE A 383 -3.16 -33.69 -5.83
C ILE A 383 -2.31 -32.83 -6.76
N ILE A 384 -0.98 -32.76 -6.57
CA ILE A 384 -0.12 -31.89 -7.38
C ILE A 384 -0.09 -32.33 -8.87
N SER A 385 -0.03 -33.64 -9.14
CA SER A 385 -0.11 -34.19 -10.50
C SER A 385 -1.48 -33.96 -11.16
N SER A 386 -2.59 -34.17 -10.43
CA SER A 386 -3.96 -33.93 -10.95
C SER A 386 -4.32 -32.46 -11.15
N ARG A 387 -3.68 -31.52 -10.45
CA ARG A 387 -3.73 -30.08 -10.76
C ARG A 387 -3.11 -29.73 -12.13
N GLY A 388 -2.26 -30.60 -12.67
CA GLY A 388 -1.53 -30.42 -13.93
C GLY A 388 -0.07 -29.99 -13.74
N ASN A 389 0.50 -30.12 -12.55
CA ASN A 389 1.89 -29.77 -12.33
C ASN A 389 2.84 -30.83 -12.90
N ALA A 390 3.99 -30.39 -13.46
CA ALA A 390 4.96 -31.25 -14.10
C ALA A 390 6.07 -31.83 -13.19
N GLU A 391 6.04 -31.60 -11.86
CA GLU A 391 7.00 -32.19 -10.92
C GLU A 391 7.03 -33.73 -10.98
N SER A 392 5.92 -34.39 -11.31
CA SER A 392 5.86 -35.85 -11.44
C SER A 392 6.74 -36.38 -12.58
N PHE A 393 6.80 -35.67 -13.71
CA PHE A 393 7.70 -36.00 -14.83
C PHE A 393 9.17 -35.91 -14.41
N VAL A 394 9.54 -34.86 -13.68
CA VAL A 394 10.92 -34.69 -13.17
C VAL A 394 11.24 -35.77 -12.14
N SER A 395 10.30 -36.08 -11.24
CA SER A 395 10.46 -37.10 -10.20
C SER A 395 10.60 -38.51 -10.78
N PHE A 396 9.84 -38.82 -11.83
CA PHE A 396 10.01 -40.04 -12.63
C PHE A 396 11.40 -40.12 -13.26
N LEU A 397 11.86 -39.07 -13.95
CA LEU A 397 13.20 -39.05 -14.57
C LEU A 397 14.32 -39.29 -13.54
N VAL A 398 14.21 -38.67 -12.36
CA VAL A 398 15.15 -38.88 -11.25
C VAL A 398 15.14 -40.34 -10.80
N LEU A 399 13.98 -40.89 -10.41
CA LEU A 399 13.86 -42.27 -9.90
C LEU A 399 14.25 -43.32 -10.96
N PHE A 400 13.93 -43.09 -12.23
CA PHE A 400 14.33 -43.95 -13.33
C PHE A 400 15.85 -43.90 -13.57
N SER A 401 16.48 -42.72 -13.48
CA SER A 401 17.94 -42.62 -13.55
C SER A 401 18.64 -43.34 -12.39
N LEU A 402 18.08 -43.29 -11.17
CA LEU A 402 18.57 -44.04 -10.01
C LEU A 402 18.45 -45.55 -10.23
N LEU A 403 17.28 -46.03 -10.69
CA LEU A 403 17.05 -47.45 -11.02
C LEU A 403 18.07 -47.98 -12.05
N LEU A 404 18.39 -47.18 -13.07
CA LEU A 404 19.41 -47.53 -14.06
C LEU A 404 20.85 -47.52 -13.49
N VAL A 405 21.16 -46.74 -12.43
CA VAL A 405 22.44 -46.86 -11.70
C VAL A 405 22.47 -48.13 -10.86
N GLU A 406 21.39 -48.46 -10.14
CA GLU A 406 21.31 -49.66 -9.29
C GLU A 406 21.38 -50.97 -10.08
N ILE A 407 20.87 -51.01 -11.32
CA ILE A 407 21.00 -52.17 -12.23
C ILE A 407 22.47 -52.51 -12.57
N GLY A 408 23.40 -51.56 -12.43
CA GLY A 408 24.86 -51.82 -12.47
C GLY A 408 25.47 -52.27 -13.81
N SER A 409 24.67 -52.67 -14.82
CA SER A 409 25.22 -53.06 -16.13
C SER A 409 25.84 -51.86 -16.87
N LEU A 410 26.81 -52.09 -17.77
CA LEU A 410 27.44 -51.00 -18.52
C LEU A 410 26.42 -50.22 -19.39
N PRO A 411 25.50 -50.86 -20.14
CA PRO A 411 24.45 -50.12 -20.86
C PRO A 411 23.52 -49.36 -19.93
N ALA A 412 23.11 -49.95 -18.79
CA ALA A 412 22.26 -49.25 -17.83
C ALA A 412 22.94 -48.01 -17.24
N ARG A 413 24.24 -48.07 -16.91
CA ARG A 413 25.01 -46.92 -16.41
C ARG A 413 25.23 -45.81 -17.45
N LEU A 414 25.34 -46.17 -18.74
CA LEU A 414 25.37 -45.18 -19.83
C LEU A 414 23.99 -44.52 -20.04
N CYS A 415 22.90 -45.30 -20.04
CA CYS A 415 21.56 -44.75 -20.07
C CYS A 415 21.28 -43.88 -18.85
N ALA A 416 21.67 -44.31 -17.65
CA ALA A 416 21.48 -43.57 -16.40
C ALA A 416 22.12 -42.18 -16.44
N SER A 417 23.35 -42.07 -16.92
CA SER A 417 24.05 -40.78 -17.02
C SER A 417 23.39 -39.86 -18.05
N LEU A 418 23.00 -40.39 -19.22
CA LEU A 418 22.27 -39.61 -20.23
C LEU A 418 20.89 -39.14 -19.73
N PHE A 419 20.11 -40.01 -19.08
CA PHE A 419 18.80 -39.66 -18.51
C PHE A 419 18.92 -38.67 -17.35
N HIS A 420 19.94 -38.80 -16.50
CA HIS A 420 20.24 -37.85 -15.44
C HIS A 420 20.63 -36.48 -16.03
N GLY A 421 21.51 -36.44 -17.03
CA GLY A 421 21.84 -35.21 -17.77
C GLY A 421 20.61 -34.54 -18.41
N PHE A 422 19.75 -35.33 -19.04
CA PHE A 422 18.47 -34.85 -19.59
C PHE A 422 17.55 -34.32 -18.48
N CYS A 423 17.51 -34.95 -17.31
CA CYS A 423 16.78 -34.47 -16.15
C CYS A 423 17.31 -33.11 -15.66
N VAL A 424 18.64 -32.92 -15.61
CA VAL A 424 19.29 -31.63 -15.30
C VAL A 424 18.97 -30.55 -16.36
N HIS A 425 18.78 -30.93 -17.63
CA HIS A 425 18.27 -30.01 -18.64
C HIS A 425 16.81 -29.64 -18.38
N VAL A 426 15.94 -30.62 -18.08
CA VAL A 426 14.51 -30.38 -17.80
C VAL A 426 14.33 -29.43 -16.59
N LYS A 427 15.06 -29.66 -15.49
CA LYS A 427 15.23 -28.71 -14.38
C LYS A 427 16.63 -28.84 -13.81
N ILE A 428 17.27 -27.75 -13.40
CA ILE A 428 18.67 -27.75 -12.95
C ILE A 428 18.91 -28.58 -11.67
N TYR A 429 17.93 -28.67 -10.75
CA TYR A 429 18.15 -29.18 -9.38
C TYR A 429 18.75 -30.61 -9.25
N PRO A 430 18.48 -31.61 -10.12
CA PRO A 430 19.02 -32.96 -10.00
C PRO A 430 20.55 -33.03 -10.05
N ILE A 431 21.23 -31.95 -10.45
CA ILE A 431 22.70 -31.86 -10.40
C ILE A 431 23.28 -32.15 -9.00
N ILE A 432 22.48 -32.01 -7.92
CA ILE A 432 22.84 -32.43 -6.56
C ILE A 432 23.17 -33.92 -6.43
N TYR A 433 22.64 -34.77 -7.31
CA TYR A 433 22.85 -36.21 -7.29
C TYR A 433 24.19 -36.63 -7.92
N LEU A 434 24.72 -35.83 -8.86
CA LEU A 434 25.93 -36.16 -9.64
C LEU A 434 27.14 -36.54 -8.77
N PRO A 435 27.51 -35.80 -7.70
CA PRO A 435 28.61 -36.18 -6.83
C PRO A 435 28.41 -37.57 -6.21
N SER A 436 27.21 -37.88 -5.73
CA SER A 436 26.92 -39.17 -5.07
C SER A 436 27.05 -40.35 -6.03
N ALA A 437 26.52 -40.21 -7.27
CA ALA A 437 26.61 -41.24 -8.30
C ALA A 437 28.07 -41.48 -8.73
N CYS A 438 28.84 -40.41 -8.95
CA CYS A 438 30.28 -40.51 -9.22
C CYS A 438 31.03 -41.18 -8.06
N PHE A 439 30.73 -40.85 -6.80
CA PHE A 439 31.36 -41.49 -5.64
C PHE A 439 30.97 -42.96 -5.47
N LYS A 440 29.74 -43.38 -5.80
CA LYS A 440 29.38 -44.81 -5.81
C LYS A 440 30.24 -45.58 -6.81
N LEU A 441 30.26 -45.13 -8.06
CA LEU A 441 30.99 -45.79 -9.15
C LEU A 441 32.51 -45.83 -8.90
N TYR A 442 33.04 -44.77 -8.29
CA TYR A 442 34.42 -44.73 -7.82
C TYR A 442 34.69 -45.77 -6.71
N GLN A 443 33.85 -45.84 -5.69
CA GLN A 443 34.02 -46.81 -4.59
C GLN A 443 33.83 -48.26 -5.05
N GLU A 444 32.83 -48.54 -5.89
CA GLU A 444 32.65 -49.86 -6.53
C GLU A 444 33.93 -50.32 -7.23
N LYS A 445 34.49 -49.47 -8.10
CA LYS A 445 35.65 -49.82 -8.92
C LYS A 445 36.99 -49.81 -8.17
N LEU A 446 37.08 -49.15 -7.02
CA LEU A 446 38.21 -49.31 -6.09
C LEU A 446 38.13 -50.63 -5.30
N HIS A 447 36.92 -51.06 -4.92
CA HIS A 447 36.70 -52.21 -4.05
C HIS A 447 36.41 -53.52 -4.81
N GLN A 448 36.18 -53.46 -6.12
CA GLN A 448 36.07 -54.64 -6.97
C GLN A 448 37.37 -55.46 -6.92
N LYS A 449 37.24 -56.73 -6.52
CA LYS A 449 38.25 -57.75 -6.83
C LYS A 449 38.16 -58.09 -8.32
N ASP A 450 39.31 -58.16 -8.98
CA ASP A 450 39.43 -58.80 -10.27
C ASP A 450 39.76 -60.27 -10.00
N ASP A 451 38.79 -61.20 -10.09
CA ASP A 451 39.02 -62.63 -9.85
C ASP A 451 39.79 -63.32 -11.01
N ASP A 452 40.12 -62.56 -12.06
CA ASP A 452 40.58 -63.02 -13.39
C ASP A 452 41.96 -62.40 -13.78
N ILE A 453 42.64 -61.74 -12.83
CA ILE A 453 43.97 -61.14 -12.99
C ILE A 453 44.79 -61.43 -11.74
N ASP A 454 46.03 -61.90 -11.89
CA ASP A 454 46.97 -62.08 -10.78
C ASP A 454 47.04 -60.82 -9.89
N ASP A 455 46.62 -60.95 -8.62
CA ASP A 455 46.41 -59.83 -7.69
C ASP A 455 47.72 -59.05 -7.42
N HIS A 456 48.87 -59.67 -7.73
CA HIS A 456 50.22 -59.09 -7.73
C HIS A 456 50.45 -58.00 -8.81
N VAL A 457 49.76 -58.04 -9.95
CA VAL A 457 49.99 -57.13 -11.09
C VAL A 457 49.04 -55.94 -11.09
N ALA A 458 47.85 -56.07 -10.49
CA ALA A 458 46.83 -55.03 -10.39
C ALA A 458 47.19 -53.94 -9.36
N SER A 459 48.27 -53.20 -9.63
CA SER A 459 48.83 -52.16 -8.76
C SER A 459 47.83 -51.04 -8.42
N ARG A 460 48.00 -50.42 -7.25
CA ARG A 460 47.14 -49.33 -6.73
C ARG A 460 46.79 -48.23 -7.76
N PRO A 461 47.72 -47.68 -8.57
CA PRO A 461 47.37 -46.67 -9.58
C PRO A 461 46.43 -47.20 -10.68
N VAL A 462 46.48 -48.49 -11.04
CA VAL A 462 45.57 -49.07 -12.06
C VAL A 462 44.13 -49.14 -11.53
N ARG A 463 43.93 -49.60 -10.28
CA ARG A 463 42.60 -49.61 -9.65
C ARG A 463 42.05 -48.19 -9.48
N PHE A 464 42.90 -47.25 -9.08
CA PHE A 464 42.56 -45.81 -9.01
C PHE A 464 42.17 -45.23 -10.38
N ALA A 465 42.93 -45.50 -11.44
CA ALA A 465 42.65 -45.01 -12.79
C ALA A 465 41.33 -45.57 -13.34
N ARG A 466 41.05 -46.87 -13.14
CA ARG A 466 39.77 -47.50 -13.50
C ARG A 466 38.59 -46.86 -12.75
N ALA A 467 38.74 -46.61 -11.45
CA ALA A 467 37.71 -45.98 -10.62
C ALA A 467 37.44 -44.52 -11.01
N LEU A 468 38.50 -43.73 -11.23
CA LEU A 468 38.40 -42.36 -11.73
C LEU A 468 37.76 -42.32 -13.13
N GLY A 469 38.14 -43.24 -14.02
CA GLY A 469 37.55 -43.38 -15.34
C GLY A 469 36.04 -43.71 -15.32
N ALA A 470 35.59 -44.56 -14.38
CA ALA A 470 34.17 -44.85 -14.21
C ALA A 470 33.37 -43.63 -13.72
N ALA A 471 33.90 -42.90 -12.73
CA ALA A 471 33.28 -41.68 -12.21
C ALA A 471 33.25 -40.55 -13.26
N ALA A 472 34.36 -40.35 -13.99
CA ALA A 472 34.47 -39.37 -15.07
C ALA A 472 33.60 -39.72 -16.28
N GLY A 473 33.50 -41.00 -16.64
CA GLY A 473 32.61 -41.47 -17.71
C GLY A 473 31.14 -41.23 -17.40
N TYR A 474 30.72 -41.42 -16.15
CA TYR A 474 29.36 -41.06 -15.72
C TYR A 474 29.14 -39.54 -15.76
N ALA A 475 30.08 -38.74 -15.26
CA ALA A 475 30.00 -37.28 -15.32
C ALA A 475 29.97 -36.75 -16.78
N PHE A 476 30.72 -37.38 -17.69
CA PHE A 476 30.70 -37.07 -19.11
C PHE A 476 29.35 -37.43 -19.76
N GLY A 477 28.75 -38.58 -19.41
CA GLY A 477 27.41 -38.94 -19.87
C GLY A 477 26.33 -37.96 -19.37
N VAL A 478 26.43 -37.48 -18.12
CA VAL A 478 25.56 -36.42 -17.57
C VAL A 478 25.79 -35.10 -18.31
N LEU A 479 27.05 -34.74 -18.61
CA LEU A 479 27.38 -33.55 -19.41
C LEU A 479 26.79 -33.64 -20.83
N VAL A 480 26.90 -34.78 -21.51
CA VAL A 480 26.31 -34.97 -22.86
C VAL A 480 24.79 -34.93 -22.81
N GLY A 481 24.17 -35.63 -21.85
CA GLY A 481 22.72 -35.65 -21.66
C GLY A 481 22.13 -34.27 -21.32
N PHE A 482 22.90 -33.41 -20.66
CA PHE A 482 22.55 -32.01 -20.43
C PHE A 482 22.82 -31.12 -21.66
N ALA A 483 24.02 -31.20 -22.23
CA ALA A 483 24.51 -30.26 -23.23
C ALA A 483 23.81 -30.44 -24.60
N ALA A 484 23.51 -31.67 -25.03
CA ALA A 484 22.84 -31.91 -26.31
C ALA A 484 21.43 -31.27 -26.42
N PRO A 485 20.48 -31.50 -25.49
CA PRO A 485 19.17 -30.84 -25.54
C PRO A 485 19.27 -29.33 -25.24
N THR A 486 20.23 -28.90 -24.41
CA THR A 486 20.49 -27.48 -24.13
C THR A 486 20.98 -26.74 -25.38
N ALA A 487 21.89 -27.34 -26.15
CA ALA A 487 22.36 -26.80 -27.42
C ALA A 487 21.24 -26.76 -28.48
N LEU A 488 20.40 -27.80 -28.54
CA LEU A 488 19.23 -27.82 -29.45
C LEU A 488 18.20 -26.73 -29.10
N ALA A 489 17.92 -26.54 -27.81
CA ALA A 489 17.04 -25.47 -27.33
C ALA A 489 17.64 -24.08 -27.62
N TYR A 490 18.93 -23.88 -27.36
CA TYR A 490 19.64 -22.63 -27.66
C TYR A 490 19.72 -22.34 -29.16
N TYR A 491 19.94 -23.34 -30.00
CA TYR A 491 19.93 -23.19 -31.46
C TYR A 491 18.56 -22.72 -31.98
N LYS A 492 17.45 -23.21 -31.39
CA LYS A 492 16.09 -22.88 -31.84
C LYS A 492 15.52 -21.58 -31.24
N TYR A 493 15.87 -21.25 -30.00
CA TYR A 493 15.27 -20.14 -29.24
C TYR A 493 16.28 -19.06 -28.80
N GLY A 494 17.55 -19.23 -29.16
CA GLY A 494 18.61 -18.26 -28.93
C GLY A 494 18.79 -17.88 -27.46
N ARG A 495 19.14 -16.60 -27.26
CA ARG A 495 19.48 -16.05 -25.95
C ARG A 495 18.32 -16.04 -24.96
N GLN A 496 17.07 -15.90 -25.42
CA GLN A 496 15.88 -15.92 -24.54
C GLN A 496 15.81 -17.21 -23.70
N TYR A 497 16.10 -18.36 -24.30
CA TYR A 497 16.17 -19.63 -23.58
C TYR A 497 17.23 -19.62 -22.47
N ALA A 498 18.43 -19.10 -22.75
CA ALA A 498 19.51 -19.04 -21.77
C ALA A 498 19.21 -18.08 -20.61
N ASP A 499 18.65 -16.90 -20.90
CA ASP A 499 18.31 -15.92 -19.86
C ASP A 499 17.10 -16.38 -19.00
N GLU A 500 16.00 -16.87 -19.59
CA GLU A 500 14.78 -17.27 -18.84
C GLU A 500 14.82 -18.69 -18.23
N ALA A 501 15.37 -19.69 -18.92
CA ALA A 501 15.29 -21.09 -18.47
C ALA A 501 16.55 -21.59 -17.73
N LEU A 502 17.66 -20.85 -17.78
CA LEU A 502 18.91 -21.21 -17.08
C LEU A 502 19.35 -20.12 -16.09
N LEU A 503 19.68 -18.92 -16.58
CA LEU A 503 20.26 -17.85 -15.76
C LEU A 503 19.26 -17.25 -14.75
N TYR A 504 17.97 -17.26 -15.06
CA TYR A 504 16.91 -16.84 -14.14
C TYR A 504 17.01 -17.55 -12.77
N HIS A 505 17.30 -18.85 -12.73
CA HIS A 505 17.38 -19.62 -11.48
C HIS A 505 18.45 -19.10 -10.51
N LEU A 506 19.56 -18.54 -11.01
CA LEU A 506 20.58 -17.92 -10.18
C LEU A 506 20.07 -16.59 -9.59
N ARG A 507 19.43 -15.76 -10.43
CA ARG A 507 18.93 -14.42 -10.08
C ARG A 507 17.60 -14.41 -9.31
N ARG A 508 16.83 -15.52 -9.31
CA ARG A 508 15.50 -15.64 -8.69
C ARG A 508 15.49 -15.27 -7.21
N THR A 509 14.59 -14.36 -6.82
CA THR A 509 14.41 -13.85 -5.44
C THR A 509 12.92 -13.74 -5.11
N ASP A 510 12.26 -14.87 -4.87
CA ASP A 510 10.83 -14.87 -4.51
C ASP A 510 10.65 -14.53 -3.04
N TYR A 511 10.14 -13.33 -2.78
CA TYR A 511 9.84 -12.81 -1.45
C TYR A 511 8.36 -13.00 -1.02
N LYS A 512 7.47 -13.39 -1.95
CA LYS A 512 6.09 -13.80 -1.67
C LYS A 512 5.97 -15.33 -1.65
N HIS A 513 4.92 -15.87 -1.00
CA HIS A 513 4.54 -17.30 -1.07
C HIS A 513 5.66 -18.32 -0.76
N ASN A 514 6.62 -17.99 0.10
CA ASN A 514 7.87 -18.73 0.27
C ASN A 514 8.04 -19.26 1.72
N PHE A 515 8.14 -20.59 1.87
CA PHE A 515 8.34 -21.26 3.17
C PHE A 515 9.76 -21.06 3.75
N SER A 516 10.69 -20.51 2.98
CA SER A 516 12.08 -20.33 3.40
C SER A 516 12.25 -19.11 4.32
N PRO A 517 13.00 -19.20 5.44
CA PRO A 517 13.30 -18.06 6.32
C PRO A 517 13.94 -16.84 5.61
N PHE A 518 14.51 -17.04 4.42
CA PHE A 518 15.08 -15.98 3.60
C PHE A 518 14.06 -15.02 2.98
N PHE A 519 12.75 -15.35 2.95
CA PHE A 519 11.76 -14.49 2.28
C PHE A 519 11.68 -13.08 2.88
N LEU A 520 11.67 -12.94 4.21
CA LEU A 520 11.50 -11.65 4.88
C LEU A 520 12.75 -10.74 4.74
N PRO A 521 13.99 -11.23 4.91
CA PRO A 521 15.19 -10.46 4.55
C PRO A 521 15.22 -10.02 3.08
N LEU A 522 14.77 -10.87 2.15
CA LEU A 522 14.68 -10.50 0.73
C LEU A 522 13.57 -9.47 0.46
N TYR A 523 12.42 -9.57 1.15
CA TYR A 523 11.33 -8.60 1.08
C TYR A 523 11.76 -7.21 1.56
N LEU A 524 12.33 -7.12 2.77
CA LEU A 524 12.71 -5.86 3.40
C LEU A 524 13.86 -5.12 2.69
N ASN A 525 14.59 -5.80 1.80
CA ASN A 525 15.68 -5.21 1.02
C ASN A 525 15.32 -5.05 -0.47
N ALA A 526 14.09 -5.37 -0.90
CA ALA A 526 13.72 -5.45 -2.32
C ALA A 526 13.97 -4.14 -3.11
N ASP A 527 13.68 -2.99 -2.49
CA ASP A 527 13.88 -1.66 -3.10
C ASP A 527 15.28 -1.08 -2.85
N SER A 528 16.17 -1.82 -2.17
CA SER A 528 17.51 -1.33 -1.87
C SER A 528 18.40 -1.37 -3.12
N SER A 529 19.01 -0.23 -3.46
CA SER A 529 19.97 -0.08 -4.58
C SER A 529 21.33 -0.74 -4.33
N THR A 530 21.41 -1.67 -3.37
CA THR A 530 22.64 -2.25 -2.85
C THR A 530 22.80 -3.72 -3.25
N ASN A 531 24.05 -4.17 -3.36
CA ASN A 531 24.34 -5.58 -3.68
C ASN A 531 23.96 -6.57 -2.55
N ILE A 532 23.32 -6.14 -1.46
CA ILE A 532 22.96 -6.97 -0.30
C ILE A 532 22.05 -8.14 -0.71
N ILE A 533 21.07 -7.90 -1.59
CA ILE A 533 20.16 -8.96 -2.11
C ILE A 533 20.97 -10.06 -2.82
N ALA A 534 21.98 -9.67 -3.60
CA ALA A 534 22.86 -10.59 -4.31
C ALA A 534 23.77 -11.37 -3.34
N TRP A 535 24.38 -10.69 -2.37
CA TRP A 535 25.20 -11.34 -1.33
C TRP A 535 24.40 -12.36 -0.52
N ILE A 536 23.18 -12.03 -0.08
CA ILE A 536 22.28 -12.99 0.60
C ILE A 536 21.96 -14.18 -0.32
N SER A 537 21.65 -13.90 -1.59
CA SER A 537 21.30 -14.92 -2.59
C SER A 537 22.44 -15.90 -2.88
N TYR A 538 23.69 -15.44 -2.93
CA TYR A 538 24.86 -16.30 -3.13
C TYR A 538 25.29 -17.01 -1.84
N ALA A 539 25.24 -16.32 -0.69
CA ALA A 539 25.61 -16.90 0.60
C ALA A 539 24.72 -18.09 0.98
N ALA A 540 23.41 -18.04 0.67
CA ALA A 540 22.49 -19.15 0.91
C ALA A 540 22.87 -20.45 0.18
N PHE A 541 23.53 -20.37 -0.99
CA PHE A 541 23.92 -21.53 -1.78
C PHE A 541 25.12 -22.29 -1.19
N VAL A 542 26.00 -21.62 -0.43
CA VAL A 542 27.25 -22.24 0.08
C VAL A 542 26.97 -23.33 1.14
N PRO A 543 26.17 -23.11 2.20
CA PRO A 543 25.79 -24.18 3.12
C PRO A 543 25.03 -25.31 2.42
N GLN A 544 24.13 -24.98 1.49
CA GLN A 544 23.34 -25.94 0.73
C GLN A 544 24.24 -26.90 -0.07
N ALA A 545 25.22 -26.35 -0.81
CA ALA A 545 26.18 -27.14 -1.59
C ALA A 545 27.13 -27.99 -0.71
N LEU A 546 27.61 -27.43 0.41
CA LEU A 546 28.47 -28.15 1.36
C LEU A 546 27.75 -29.34 2.01
N ILE A 547 26.48 -29.17 2.39
CA ILE A 547 25.67 -30.26 2.98
C ILE A 547 25.42 -31.36 1.93
N VAL A 548 25.05 -31.01 0.70
CA VAL A 548 24.88 -31.99 -0.39
C VAL A 548 26.17 -32.76 -0.66
N LEU A 549 27.33 -32.09 -0.72
CA LEU A 549 28.62 -32.75 -0.95
C LEU A 549 29.02 -33.68 0.22
N PHE A 550 28.76 -33.26 1.47
CA PHE A 550 29.00 -34.09 2.65
C PHE A 550 28.11 -35.35 2.67
N LEU A 551 26.81 -35.20 2.34
CA LEU A 551 25.89 -36.33 2.24
C LEU A 551 26.30 -37.29 1.12
N ALA A 552 26.67 -36.76 -0.05
CA ALA A 552 27.18 -37.54 -1.18
C ALA A 552 28.42 -38.35 -0.80
N LEU A 553 29.40 -37.75 -0.11
CA LEU A 553 30.60 -38.46 0.38
C LEU A 553 30.26 -39.55 1.40
N LYS A 554 29.34 -39.27 2.33
CA LYS A 554 29.00 -40.19 3.43
C LYS A 554 28.12 -41.37 2.99
N PHE A 555 27.14 -41.14 2.13
CA PHE A 555 26.07 -42.10 1.82
C PHE A 555 26.12 -42.69 0.39
N ALA A 556 27.18 -42.41 -0.40
CA ALA A 556 27.33 -42.90 -1.78
C ALA A 556 26.97 -44.38 -2.02
N ARG A 557 27.25 -45.27 -1.07
CA ARG A 557 26.97 -46.72 -1.19
C ARG A 557 25.47 -47.06 -1.19
N GLN A 558 24.65 -46.21 -0.58
CA GLN A 558 23.20 -46.36 -0.46
C GLN A 558 22.53 -45.20 -1.21
N LEU A 559 22.66 -45.14 -2.54
CA LEU A 559 22.17 -43.98 -3.32
C LEU A 559 20.70 -43.63 -3.05
N PRO A 560 19.73 -44.56 -2.89
CA PRO A 560 18.35 -44.17 -2.63
C PRO A 560 18.16 -43.34 -1.36
N ILE A 561 18.84 -43.74 -0.27
CA ILE A 561 18.87 -42.99 1.00
C ILE A 561 19.67 -41.70 0.84
N CYS A 562 20.81 -41.75 0.15
CA CYS A 562 21.63 -40.57 -0.15
C CYS A 562 20.86 -39.50 -0.92
N TRP A 563 20.12 -39.88 -1.96
CA TRP A 563 19.34 -38.98 -2.82
C TRP A 563 18.16 -38.40 -2.05
N PHE A 564 17.38 -39.22 -1.34
CA PHE A 564 16.29 -38.75 -0.47
C PHE A 564 16.75 -37.70 0.55
N ILE A 565 17.82 -37.98 1.31
CA ILE A 565 18.32 -37.04 2.34
C ILE A 565 18.94 -35.80 1.69
N SER A 566 19.64 -35.95 0.55
CA SER A 566 20.22 -34.81 -0.18
C SER A 566 19.14 -33.88 -0.71
N THR A 567 18.02 -34.41 -1.23
CA THR A 567 16.89 -33.61 -1.72
C THR A 567 16.13 -32.94 -0.59
N LEU A 568 15.88 -33.65 0.53
CA LEU A 568 15.27 -33.05 1.71
C LEU A 568 16.16 -31.91 2.28
N ALA A 569 17.48 -32.13 2.36
CA ALA A 569 18.44 -31.11 2.79
C ALA A 569 18.54 -29.94 1.81
N PHE A 570 18.55 -30.21 0.50
CA PHE A 570 18.58 -29.20 -0.55
C PHE A 570 17.34 -28.30 -0.50
N VAL A 571 16.14 -28.87 -0.40
CA VAL A 571 14.88 -28.10 -0.31
C VAL A 571 14.85 -27.30 1.00
N ALA A 572 15.21 -27.89 2.14
CA ALA A 572 15.20 -27.21 3.44
C ALA A 572 16.14 -25.99 3.50
N HIS A 573 17.31 -26.03 2.85
CA HIS A 573 18.29 -24.95 2.86
C HIS A 573 18.18 -23.99 1.65
N ASN A 574 17.13 -24.10 0.83
CA ASN A 574 16.96 -23.26 -0.36
C ASN A 574 16.47 -21.85 0.00
N LYS A 575 16.98 -20.81 -0.69
CA LYS A 575 16.49 -19.42 -0.59
C LYS A 575 15.02 -19.25 -0.99
N VAL A 576 14.52 -20.14 -1.87
CA VAL A 576 13.11 -20.23 -2.25
C VAL A 576 12.63 -21.66 -1.99
N CYS A 577 11.52 -21.80 -1.25
CA CYS A 577 10.90 -23.08 -0.95
C CYS A 577 9.39 -22.97 -1.19
N THR A 578 8.87 -23.68 -2.19
CA THR A 578 7.43 -23.79 -2.49
C THR A 578 6.94 -25.21 -2.23
N SER A 579 5.63 -25.39 -2.05
CA SER A 579 5.02 -26.70 -1.77
C SER A 579 5.21 -27.72 -2.90
N GLN A 580 5.41 -27.26 -4.14
CA GLN A 580 5.76 -28.11 -5.29
C GLN A 580 7.04 -28.92 -5.03
N TYR A 581 8.04 -28.34 -4.37
CA TYR A 581 9.34 -28.98 -4.13
C TYR A 581 9.24 -30.19 -3.17
N PHE A 582 8.13 -30.32 -2.45
CA PHE A 582 7.91 -31.43 -1.53
C PHE A 582 7.72 -32.76 -2.27
N VAL A 583 7.19 -32.72 -3.50
CA VAL A 583 7.09 -33.89 -4.39
C VAL A 583 8.45 -34.56 -4.59
N TRP A 584 9.53 -33.78 -4.71
CA TRP A 584 10.86 -34.29 -5.05
C TRP A 584 11.44 -35.26 -4.01
N TYR A 585 11.17 -35.07 -2.71
CA TYR A 585 11.58 -36.02 -1.68
C TYR A 585 10.48 -37.02 -1.29
N LEU A 586 9.19 -36.64 -1.42
CA LEU A 586 8.08 -37.56 -1.19
C LEU A 586 8.03 -38.70 -2.22
N ALA A 587 8.51 -38.48 -3.45
CA ALA A 587 8.60 -39.53 -4.48
C ALA A 587 9.57 -40.68 -4.11
N PHE A 588 10.58 -40.41 -3.27
CA PHE A 588 11.48 -41.45 -2.74
C PHE A 588 10.91 -42.16 -1.49
N LEU A 589 9.80 -41.69 -0.92
CA LEU A 589 9.30 -42.20 0.37
C LEU A 589 9.02 -43.71 0.37
N PRO A 590 8.48 -44.34 -0.70
CA PRO A 590 8.39 -45.79 -0.80
C PRO A 590 9.78 -46.46 -0.81
N THR A 591 10.75 -45.88 -1.53
CA THR A 591 12.11 -46.41 -1.66
C THR A 591 12.87 -46.49 -0.35
N VAL A 592 12.71 -45.50 0.52
CA VAL A 592 13.42 -45.43 1.82
C VAL A 592 12.62 -45.99 2.99
N TRP A 593 11.39 -46.47 2.77
CA TRP A 593 10.49 -46.91 3.83
C TRP A 593 11.05 -48.06 4.67
N SER A 594 11.64 -49.06 4.01
CA SER A 594 12.27 -50.24 4.65
C SER A 594 13.48 -49.89 5.51
N GLY A 595 14.16 -48.77 5.25
CA GLY A 595 15.32 -48.33 6.02
C GLY A 595 14.99 -47.63 7.34
N PHE A 596 13.72 -47.38 7.66
CA PHE A 596 13.32 -46.76 8.93
C PHE A 596 12.97 -47.80 10.01
N ASP A 597 13.38 -47.53 11.26
CA ASP A 597 12.91 -48.20 12.50
C ASP A 597 11.39 -47.97 12.68
N CYS A 598 10.60 -48.82 12.02
CA CYS A 598 9.14 -48.77 11.97
C CYS A 598 8.47 -49.25 13.27
N ASP A 599 9.10 -50.18 14.00
CA ASP A 599 8.58 -50.80 15.24
C ASP A 599 8.24 -49.79 16.33
N ARG A 600 8.79 -48.58 16.25
CA ARG A 600 8.56 -47.46 17.17
C ARG A 600 7.66 -46.35 16.61
N GLY A 601 6.99 -46.57 15.48
CA GLY A 601 6.10 -45.60 14.83
C GLY A 601 6.79 -44.31 14.38
N ARG A 602 8.12 -44.29 14.30
CA ARG A 602 8.91 -43.08 14.05
C ARG A 602 8.61 -42.40 12.71
N PRO A 603 8.43 -43.09 11.57
CA PRO A 603 8.07 -42.45 10.31
C PRO A 603 6.78 -41.64 10.41
N VAL A 604 5.77 -42.18 11.10
CA VAL A 604 4.47 -41.50 11.34
C VAL A 604 4.68 -40.25 12.20
N GLN A 605 5.50 -40.32 13.25
CA GLN A 605 5.83 -39.14 14.07
C GLN A 605 6.53 -38.04 13.23
N LEU A 606 7.48 -38.41 12.36
CA LEU A 606 8.17 -37.44 11.49
C LEU A 606 7.20 -36.81 10.47
N LEU A 607 6.30 -37.60 9.88
CA LEU A 607 5.27 -37.12 8.96
C LEU A 607 4.26 -36.19 9.65
N LEU A 608 3.88 -36.48 10.90
CA LEU A 608 3.03 -35.61 11.71
C LEU A 608 3.73 -34.27 12.02
N TRP A 609 5.00 -34.27 12.41
CA TRP A 609 5.77 -33.03 12.60
C TRP A 609 5.88 -32.20 11.32
N TRP A 610 6.17 -32.85 10.19
CA TRP A 610 6.24 -32.21 8.88
C TRP A 610 4.90 -31.59 8.43
N THR A 611 3.79 -32.27 8.73
CA THR A 611 2.43 -31.80 8.44
C THR A 611 2.02 -30.65 9.35
N ALA A 612 2.32 -30.74 10.65
CA ALA A 612 2.05 -29.68 11.63
C ALA A 612 2.81 -28.38 11.31
N GLY A 613 4.06 -28.48 10.85
CA GLY A 613 4.85 -27.32 10.41
C GLY A 613 4.22 -26.58 9.22
N GLN A 614 3.63 -27.30 8.26
CA GLN A 614 2.87 -26.69 7.16
C GLN A 614 1.56 -26.08 7.64
N ALA A 615 0.79 -26.79 8.47
CA ALA A 615 -0.48 -26.29 9.00
C ALA A 615 -0.31 -24.97 9.78
N LEU A 616 0.75 -24.86 10.59
CA LEU A 616 1.09 -23.63 11.31
C LEU A 616 1.53 -22.49 10.38
N TRP A 617 2.13 -22.80 9.22
CA TRP A 617 2.54 -21.80 8.23
C TRP A 617 1.37 -21.28 7.38
N LEU A 618 0.43 -22.16 7.01
CA LEU A 618 -0.68 -21.83 6.12
C LEU A 618 -1.66 -20.81 6.70
N LEU A 619 -1.91 -20.82 8.02
CA LEU A 619 -2.82 -19.87 8.67
C LEU A 619 -2.32 -18.40 8.59
N PRO A 620 -1.12 -18.04 9.09
CA PRO A 620 -0.61 -16.68 8.98
C PRO A 620 -0.36 -16.28 7.51
N ALA A 621 0.02 -17.22 6.64
CA ALA A 621 0.16 -16.96 5.21
C ALA A 621 -1.19 -16.63 4.54
N TYR A 622 -2.28 -17.29 4.93
CA TYR A 622 -3.63 -16.94 4.48
C TYR A 622 -4.05 -15.55 4.97
N CYS A 623 -3.79 -15.22 6.25
CA CYS A 623 -4.04 -13.88 6.79
C CYS A 623 -3.27 -12.78 6.07
N LEU A 624 -2.02 -13.05 5.67
CA LEU A 624 -1.18 -12.13 4.90
C LEU A 624 -1.69 -11.97 3.46
N GLU A 625 -1.74 -13.07 2.70
CA GLU A 625 -1.87 -13.05 1.23
C GLU A 625 -3.34 -12.92 0.76
N PHE A 626 -4.31 -13.45 1.52
CA PHE A 626 -5.74 -13.45 1.13
C PHE A 626 -6.62 -12.50 1.95
N ARG A 627 -6.18 -12.09 3.15
CA ARG A 627 -6.90 -11.10 3.98
C ARG A 627 -6.22 -9.74 4.07
N GLY A 628 -4.99 -9.60 3.56
CA GLY A 628 -4.26 -8.34 3.54
C GLY A 628 -3.85 -7.84 4.93
N PHE A 629 -3.85 -8.69 5.95
CA PHE A 629 -3.42 -8.31 7.29
C PHE A 629 -1.89 -8.33 7.38
N ASN A 630 -1.31 -7.41 8.18
CA ASN A 630 0.14 -7.31 8.37
C ASN A 630 0.70 -8.48 9.22
N PHE A 631 0.87 -9.64 8.58
CA PHE A 631 1.27 -10.91 9.20
C PHE A 631 2.69 -11.37 8.81
N PHE A 632 3.51 -10.49 8.24
CA PHE A 632 4.88 -10.81 7.79
C PHE A 632 5.74 -11.46 8.87
N LEU A 633 5.73 -10.94 10.11
CA LEU A 633 6.50 -11.50 11.22
C LEU A 633 5.97 -12.89 11.68
N PRO A 634 4.65 -13.10 11.91
CA PRO A 634 4.09 -14.43 12.10
C PRO A 634 4.45 -15.46 11.00
N VAL A 635 4.39 -15.09 9.72
CA VAL A 635 4.79 -15.98 8.62
C VAL A 635 6.29 -16.30 8.69
N TRP A 636 7.14 -15.33 9.01
CA TRP A 636 8.58 -15.56 9.16
C TRP A 636 8.92 -16.48 10.35
N ILE A 637 8.27 -16.30 11.49
CA ILE A 637 8.42 -17.22 12.65
C ILE A 637 7.99 -18.64 12.27
N ALA A 638 6.89 -18.79 11.51
CA ALA A 638 6.46 -20.09 11.00
C ALA A 638 7.46 -20.69 9.99
N SER A 639 8.05 -19.89 9.09
CA SER A 639 9.11 -20.34 8.17
C SER A 639 10.36 -20.82 8.93
N VAL A 640 10.76 -20.13 10.01
CA VAL A 640 11.87 -20.55 10.88
C VAL A 640 11.54 -21.86 11.60
N LEU A 641 10.32 -22.03 12.13
CA LEU A 641 9.91 -23.28 12.76
C LEU A 641 9.86 -24.44 11.74
N PHE A 642 9.33 -24.20 10.54
CA PHE A 642 9.29 -25.20 9.48
C PHE A 642 10.70 -25.63 9.05
N PHE A 643 11.65 -24.69 8.95
CA PHE A 643 13.06 -25.01 8.74
C PHE A 643 13.63 -25.91 9.85
N LEU A 644 13.42 -25.55 11.13
CA LEU A 644 13.88 -26.34 12.28
C LEU A 644 13.26 -27.75 12.32
N ILE A 645 11.99 -27.89 11.94
CA ILE A 645 11.31 -29.19 11.79
C ILE A 645 11.99 -30.03 10.70
N ASN A 646 12.27 -29.46 9.53
CA ASN A 646 12.96 -30.19 8.45
C ASN A 646 14.39 -30.59 8.86
N VAL A 647 15.14 -29.72 9.56
CA VAL A 647 16.45 -30.07 10.13
C VAL A 647 16.35 -31.19 11.17
N HIS A 648 15.28 -31.23 12.00
CA HIS A 648 15.03 -32.34 12.90
C HIS A 648 14.77 -33.65 12.14
N ILE A 649 13.95 -33.61 11.08
CA ILE A 649 13.65 -34.79 10.25
C ILE A 649 14.92 -35.31 9.56
N ILE A 650 15.74 -34.43 8.97
CA ILE A 650 17.04 -34.79 8.37
C ILE A 650 17.95 -35.46 9.41
N ARG A 651 18.08 -34.88 10.62
CA ARG A 651 18.87 -35.48 11.71
C ARG A 651 18.32 -36.85 12.13
N ARG A 652 17.00 -37.02 12.22
CA ARG A 652 16.35 -38.29 12.60
C ARG A 652 16.49 -39.36 11.53
N ALA A 653 16.38 -39.00 10.25
CA ALA A 653 16.67 -39.86 9.12
C ALA A 653 18.13 -40.38 9.19
N ILE A 654 19.11 -39.47 9.25
CA ILE A 654 20.56 -39.78 9.33
C ILE A 654 20.94 -40.66 10.53
N VAL A 655 20.13 -40.72 11.59
CA VAL A 655 20.34 -41.56 12.78
C VAL A 655 19.54 -42.87 12.73
N SER A 656 18.47 -42.93 11.94
CA SER A 656 17.62 -44.13 11.80
C SER A 656 18.16 -45.08 10.74
N PHE A 657 18.66 -44.55 9.61
CA PHE A 657 19.45 -45.32 8.65
C PHE A 657 20.83 -45.61 9.25
N ARG A 658 21.17 -46.90 9.41
CA ARG A 658 22.45 -47.40 9.92
C ARG A 658 23.08 -48.39 8.94
#